data_AF-A0A672GYG2-F1
#
_entry.id   AF-A0A672GYG2-F1
#
_cell.length_a   1.000
_cell.length_b   1.000
_cell.length_c   1.000
_cell.angle_alpha   90.00
_cell.angle_beta   90.00
_cell.angle_gamma   90.00
#
_symmetry.space_group_name_H-M   'P 1'
#
loop_
_entity.id
_entity.type
_entity.pdbx_description
1 polymer ?
#
loop_
_entity_poly.entity_id
_entity_poly.type
_entity_poly.pdbx_seq_one_letter_code
_entity_poly.pdbx_strand_id
1 'polypeptide(L)'
;MPAESSVRHRSAVGRFPSVTLGFGDDTEEEKELEEDDFQKENACRRWLRRACPCCCPQTSDDDITDTMVTGIDDPDKEENTDKPATVQSVDLMKSKSGENRKQHHTDLYQSDNFIIRRGQTFHMWITLSRPFNRNTDKLHLDLKTGKLPVVSKRTHVIVPLVEELKDDCWGAVVVKEDNRRMKLSVNSPPTAIIGQYQLRVETDSVNGQYLSTHNPENDIYILFNPWCEGDTVYMHSEEERQEYVLNDVGRIYYGTMNQIGVRTWDYGQFDEGILAACFFILEKSETPPTGWGDPVNVVRVISAMINSVDDHGVVEGNWSGHYSEGTAPTTWSGSVEILNKYHTNNGAPVKYGQCWVFAGVVTTVLRCLGVPGRTVTNFSSAHDTDVSLTTDVYLDENLEPIEHLNADSVWNFHVWNDCWMARPDLPAGHGGWQAVDATPQETSLGTFRCGPASVTAVRHGQVYLKHDTPFVFAEVNSDKIYWQRNADGTFSQIYSEKKVVGHFISTKAVGSDERNDITSLYKQAEGSVEERIAVETACRYGSKSEAYSAPTAEDVSLEVVMDGEGPEMGGDAELSIVLRNSSSKNRQISLHSQVAVMYYTGVHKAIVRKDTTDVEMLPNEGECHTVSSPPTEQLVSAIGGCKEHKLQGSYVKSESKQLK
;
A
#
# COMPACT_ATOMS: atom_id res chain seq x y z
N MET A 1 30.24 -27.77 -33.34
CA MET A 1 30.60 -26.37 -33.03
C MET A 1 29.45 -25.82 -32.19
N PRO A 2 29.52 -25.85 -30.85
CA PRO A 2 28.47 -25.27 -30.03
C PRO A 2 28.66 -23.76 -29.94
N ALA A 3 27.56 -23.04 -30.04
CA ALA A 3 27.49 -21.59 -29.96
C ALA A 3 27.72 -21.10 -28.52
N GLU A 4 28.57 -20.09 -28.38
CA GLU A 4 28.87 -19.40 -27.14
C GLU A 4 27.70 -18.50 -26.73
N SER A 5 27.17 -18.69 -25.52
CA SER A 5 26.27 -17.75 -24.86
C SER A 5 27.10 -16.71 -24.11
N SER A 6 27.02 -15.44 -24.53
CA SER A 6 27.70 -14.34 -23.85
C SER A 6 27.07 -14.08 -22.47
N VAL A 7 27.79 -14.45 -21.41
CA VAL A 7 27.48 -14.06 -20.04
C VAL A 7 27.82 -12.57 -19.89
N ARG A 8 26.80 -11.71 -19.75
CA ARG A 8 27.02 -10.29 -19.43
C ARG A 8 27.40 -10.17 -17.94
N HIS A 9 28.60 -9.65 -17.70
CA HIS A 9 29.11 -9.24 -16.38
C HIS A 9 28.12 -8.31 -15.65
N ARG A 10 27.83 -8.62 -14.38
CA ARG A 10 26.98 -7.83 -13.46
C ARG A 10 27.78 -7.11 -12.34
N SER A 11 29.10 -6.98 -12.45
CA SER A 11 29.97 -6.59 -11.32
C SER A 11 30.46 -5.13 -11.31
N ALA A 12 29.66 -4.16 -11.76
CA ALA A 12 30.03 -2.74 -11.67
C ALA A 12 28.93 -1.86 -11.07
N VAL A 13 28.56 -2.13 -9.81
CA VAL A 13 27.76 -1.22 -8.98
C VAL A 13 28.62 -0.86 -7.78
N GLY A 14 28.94 0.44 -7.58
CA GLY A 14 29.43 0.93 -6.29
C GLY A 14 30.75 1.72 -6.23
N ARG A 15 31.33 2.22 -7.33
CA ARG A 15 32.46 3.18 -7.24
C ARG A 15 32.22 4.42 -8.09
N PHE A 16 32.16 5.59 -7.45
CA PHE A 16 32.21 6.89 -8.11
C PHE A 16 33.64 7.19 -8.59
N PRO A 17 33.90 7.49 -9.88
CA PRO A 17 35.16 8.08 -10.31
C PRO A 17 35.07 9.61 -10.36
N SER A 18 36.10 10.26 -9.86
CA SER A 18 36.40 11.68 -10.08
C SER A 18 36.64 11.98 -11.57
N VAL A 19 35.97 13.00 -12.09
CA VAL A 19 35.98 13.42 -13.51
C VAL A 19 37.37 13.87 -13.97
N THR A 20 37.84 13.33 -15.10
CA THR A 20 38.85 13.98 -15.95
C THR A 20 38.49 13.78 -17.43
N LEU A 21 38.51 14.88 -18.19
CA LEU A 21 38.07 15.00 -19.60
C LEU A 21 39.02 14.31 -20.59
N GLY A 22 38.47 13.74 -21.68
CA GLY A 22 39.19 13.29 -22.87
C GLY A 22 38.28 13.19 -24.10
N PHE A 23 38.70 13.81 -25.20
CA PHE A 23 38.04 13.94 -26.51
C PHE A 23 38.25 12.71 -27.43
N GLY A 24 37.35 12.50 -28.40
CA GLY A 24 37.72 12.00 -29.75
C GLY A 24 36.79 11.00 -30.46
N ASP A 25 36.15 11.50 -31.52
CA ASP A 25 35.74 10.93 -32.84
C ASP A 25 34.81 9.71 -33.02
N ASP A 26 33.59 10.01 -33.48
CA ASP A 26 32.94 9.69 -34.77
C ASP A 26 33.27 8.39 -35.51
N THR A 27 32.21 7.63 -35.85
CA THR A 27 31.91 7.22 -37.25
C THR A 27 30.49 6.60 -37.37
N GLU A 28 29.76 7.09 -38.37
CA GLU A 28 28.43 6.65 -38.82
C GLU A 28 28.52 5.37 -39.67
N GLU A 29 27.45 4.56 -39.70
CA GLU A 29 27.12 3.71 -40.86
C GLU A 29 25.60 3.46 -40.98
N GLU A 30 25.13 3.46 -42.23
CA GLU A 30 23.76 3.60 -42.70
C GLU A 30 22.92 2.30 -42.78
N LYS A 31 21.63 2.51 -43.00
CA LYS A 31 20.48 1.58 -43.15
C LYS A 31 20.58 0.57 -44.31
N GLU A 32 19.89 -0.55 -44.16
CA GLU A 32 19.11 -1.18 -45.25
C GLU A 32 17.73 -1.67 -44.76
N LEU A 33 16.73 -1.52 -45.65
CA LEU A 33 15.32 -1.88 -45.55
C LEU A 33 15.09 -3.18 -46.34
N GLU A 34 14.27 -4.11 -45.83
CA GLU A 34 13.59 -5.13 -46.67
C GLU A 34 12.14 -5.36 -46.20
N GLU A 35 11.24 -5.47 -47.18
CA GLU A 35 9.78 -5.59 -47.10
C GLU A 35 9.29 -7.06 -47.05
N ASP A 36 8.06 -7.19 -46.54
CA ASP A 36 7.10 -8.30 -46.43
C ASP A 36 7.16 -9.49 -47.41
N ASP A 37 6.84 -10.70 -46.91
CA ASP A 37 6.06 -11.69 -47.67
C ASP A 37 5.17 -12.60 -46.79
N PHE A 38 4.12 -13.11 -47.44
CA PHE A 38 2.81 -13.55 -46.97
C PHE A 38 2.68 -14.82 -46.12
N GLN A 39 1.56 -14.81 -45.38
CA GLN A 39 0.94 -15.87 -44.57
C GLN A 39 0.69 -17.22 -45.27
N LYS A 40 0.96 -18.32 -44.56
CA LYS A 40 0.29 -19.63 -44.75
C LYS A 40 -0.41 -20.05 -43.45
N GLU A 41 -1.73 -20.11 -43.49
CA GLU A 41 -2.58 -20.41 -42.34
C GLU A 41 -2.79 -21.94 -42.17
N ASN A 42 -2.43 -22.47 -40.98
CA ASN A 42 -2.46 -23.89 -40.67
C ASN A 42 -3.88 -24.42 -40.33
N ALA A 43 -4.12 -25.69 -40.67
CA ALA A 43 -5.41 -26.39 -40.59
C ALA A 43 -6.10 -26.41 -39.20
N CYS A 44 -5.39 -26.09 -38.12
CA CYS A 44 -5.96 -25.97 -36.77
C CYS A 44 -6.92 -24.77 -36.61
N ARG A 45 -6.77 -23.69 -37.41
CA ARG A 45 -7.68 -22.53 -37.35
C ARG A 45 -9.03 -22.76 -38.04
N ARG A 46 -9.13 -23.73 -38.95
CA ARG A 46 -10.43 -24.11 -39.57
C ARG A 46 -11.35 -24.88 -38.61
N TRP A 47 -10.79 -25.54 -37.60
CA TRP A 47 -11.57 -26.31 -36.64
C TRP A 47 -12.17 -25.41 -35.54
N LEU A 48 -11.41 -24.44 -35.05
CA LEU A 48 -11.86 -23.47 -34.04
C LEU A 48 -12.99 -22.54 -34.51
N ARG A 49 -13.11 -22.27 -35.82
CA ARG A 49 -14.22 -21.44 -36.37
C ARG A 49 -15.59 -22.13 -36.39
N ARG A 50 -15.69 -23.43 -36.07
CA ARG A 50 -16.95 -24.18 -36.10
C ARG A 50 -17.65 -24.34 -34.74
N ALA A 51 -17.08 -23.83 -33.64
CA ALA A 51 -17.52 -24.16 -32.28
C ALA A 51 -18.04 -23.00 -31.39
N CYS A 52 -18.01 -21.72 -31.81
CA CYS A 52 -18.76 -20.66 -31.11
C CYS A 52 -19.13 -19.49 -32.04
N PRO A 53 -20.40 -19.09 -32.15
CA PRO A 53 -20.80 -17.87 -32.86
C PRO A 53 -20.50 -16.56 -32.12
N CYS A 54 -19.81 -16.62 -30.97
CA CYS A 54 -19.68 -15.53 -30.02
C CYS A 54 -18.41 -14.66 -30.18
N CYS A 55 -17.55 -14.93 -31.16
CA CYS A 55 -16.22 -14.32 -31.24
C CYS A 55 -15.87 -13.86 -32.67
N CYS A 56 -16.67 -12.95 -33.23
CA CYS A 56 -16.28 -12.01 -34.29
C CYS A 56 -17.33 -10.89 -34.36
N PRO A 57 -16.98 -9.60 -34.17
CA PRO A 57 -17.91 -8.50 -34.41
C PRO A 57 -18.10 -8.31 -35.92
N GLN A 58 -19.33 -8.52 -36.41
CA GLN A 58 -19.74 -7.97 -37.69
C GLN A 58 -20.14 -6.52 -37.47
N THR A 59 -19.58 -5.62 -38.28
CA THR A 59 -20.15 -4.29 -38.52
C THR A 59 -21.55 -4.47 -39.11
N SER A 60 -22.56 -4.26 -38.29
CA SER A 60 -23.94 -4.07 -38.75
C SER A 60 -24.36 -2.64 -38.42
N ASP A 61 -24.41 -1.82 -39.46
CA ASP A 61 -25.43 -0.77 -39.56
C ASP A 61 -26.78 -1.45 -39.33
N ASP A 62 -27.42 -1.16 -38.20
CA ASP A 62 -28.87 -1.28 -37.98
C ASP A 62 -29.15 -0.79 -36.55
N ASP A 63 -29.34 0.52 -36.41
CA ASP A 63 -30.05 1.10 -35.27
C ASP A 63 -31.08 2.11 -35.78
N ILE A 64 -32.11 1.57 -36.44
CA ILE A 64 -33.41 2.22 -36.56
C ILE A 64 -34.38 1.31 -35.82
N THR A 65 -34.56 1.56 -34.52
CA THR A 65 -35.75 1.07 -33.83
C THR A 65 -36.89 2.02 -34.12
N ASP A 66 -37.80 1.52 -34.98
CA ASP A 66 -39.08 2.12 -35.30
C ASP A 66 -39.83 2.55 -34.05
N THR A 67 -40.18 3.84 -34.02
CA THR A 67 -41.22 4.35 -33.13
C THR A 67 -42.56 3.81 -33.63
N MET A 68 -43.11 2.80 -32.95
CA MET A 68 -44.49 2.39 -33.22
C MET A 68 -45.46 3.46 -32.74
N VAL A 69 -45.89 4.32 -33.67
CA VAL A 69 -47.04 5.20 -33.51
C VAL A 69 -48.29 4.35 -33.70
N THR A 70 -48.99 4.06 -32.60
CA THR A 70 -50.38 3.58 -32.64
C THR A 70 -51.26 4.61 -31.94
N GLY A 71 -52.23 5.16 -32.67
CA GLY A 71 -53.32 5.94 -32.08
C GLY A 71 -53.57 7.26 -32.79
N ILE A 72 -54.78 7.40 -33.30
CA ILE A 72 -55.36 8.60 -33.92
C ILE A 72 -55.45 9.71 -32.88
N ASP A 73 -55.00 10.91 -33.24
CA ASP A 73 -55.15 12.13 -32.44
C ASP A 73 -56.63 12.51 -32.32
N ASP A 74 -57.14 12.46 -31.08
CA ASP A 74 -58.41 13.04 -30.65
C ASP A 74 -58.05 14.23 -29.73
N PRO A 75 -58.29 15.50 -30.12
CA PRO A 75 -57.58 16.65 -29.56
C PRO A 75 -58.23 17.23 -28.29
N ASP A 76 -58.71 16.38 -27.37
CA ASP A 76 -59.32 16.84 -26.10
C ASP A 76 -59.16 15.82 -24.94
N LYS A 77 -57.91 15.46 -24.58
CA LYS A 77 -57.62 14.81 -23.28
C LYS A 77 -56.41 15.42 -22.59
N GLU A 78 -56.65 15.81 -21.35
CA GLU A 78 -55.75 16.47 -20.39
C GLU A 78 -54.35 15.83 -20.32
N GLU A 79 -53.32 16.68 -20.44
CA GLU A 79 -51.92 16.29 -20.31
C GLU A 79 -51.54 15.92 -18.86
N ASN A 80 -50.71 14.87 -18.76
CA ASN A 80 -49.61 14.68 -17.80
C ASN A 80 -49.90 14.32 -16.32
N THR A 81 -50.30 13.07 -16.08
CA THR A 81 -50.00 12.40 -14.78
C THR A 81 -49.40 10.98 -14.88
N ASP A 82 -49.32 10.36 -16.06
CA ASP A 82 -49.13 8.89 -16.15
C ASP A 82 -47.74 8.37 -16.59
N LYS A 83 -46.69 9.21 -16.68
CA LYS A 83 -45.32 8.75 -17.02
C LYS A 83 -44.37 8.74 -15.80
N PRO A 84 -43.37 7.84 -15.75
CA PRO A 84 -42.33 7.91 -14.71
C PRO A 84 -41.59 9.25 -14.75
N ALA A 85 -41.15 9.72 -13.59
CA ALA A 85 -40.48 11.02 -13.46
C ALA A 85 -39.08 10.97 -14.10
N THR A 86 -38.94 11.55 -15.28
CA THR A 86 -37.65 11.58 -15.99
C THR A 86 -36.67 12.59 -15.39
N VAL A 87 -35.37 12.32 -15.53
CA VAL A 87 -34.30 13.17 -15.00
C VAL A 87 -33.92 14.22 -16.04
N GLN A 88 -34.06 15.49 -15.69
CA GLN A 88 -33.72 16.63 -16.55
C GLN A 88 -32.27 17.10 -16.35
N SER A 89 -31.80 17.12 -15.10
CA SER A 89 -30.42 17.50 -14.79
C SER A 89 -29.96 16.94 -13.45
N VAL A 90 -28.65 16.76 -13.32
CA VAL A 90 -27.95 16.38 -12.10
C VAL A 90 -26.90 17.46 -11.82
N ASP A 91 -26.88 17.96 -10.59
CA ASP A 91 -25.89 18.92 -10.09
C ASP A 91 -25.22 18.34 -8.85
N LEU A 92 -23.99 17.83 -9.04
CA LEU A 92 -23.18 17.21 -7.98
C LEU A 92 -22.57 18.22 -7.00
N MET A 93 -22.84 19.53 -7.17
CA MET A 93 -22.21 20.59 -6.37
C MET A 93 -20.67 20.48 -6.41
N LYS A 94 -20.14 20.10 -7.57
CA LYS A 94 -18.76 19.62 -7.78
C LYS A 94 -17.66 20.70 -7.85
N SER A 95 -18.00 21.98 -7.67
CA SER A 95 -17.03 23.09 -7.71
C SER A 95 -15.91 22.87 -6.70
N LYS A 96 -14.65 23.13 -7.09
CA LYS A 96 -13.47 23.10 -6.19
C LYS A 96 -13.68 23.96 -4.94
N SER A 97 -14.28 25.14 -5.11
CA SER A 97 -14.59 26.07 -4.01
C SER A 97 -15.86 25.70 -3.22
N GLY A 98 -16.60 24.69 -3.70
CA GLY A 98 -17.87 24.23 -3.16
C GLY A 98 -17.73 23.39 -1.89
N GLU A 99 -18.87 23.19 -1.23
CA GLU A 99 -18.93 22.52 0.08
C GLU A 99 -18.43 21.07 0.03
N ASN A 100 -18.88 20.28 -0.95
CA ASN A 100 -18.49 18.87 -1.06
C ASN A 100 -16.96 18.72 -1.16
N ARG A 101 -16.31 19.41 -2.10
CA ARG A 101 -14.86 19.28 -2.33
C ARG A 101 -14.04 19.72 -1.12
N LYS A 102 -14.44 20.80 -0.45
CA LYS A 102 -13.77 21.28 0.78
C LYS A 102 -13.93 20.33 1.95
N GLN A 103 -15.15 19.82 2.18
CA GLN A 103 -15.40 18.89 3.29
C GLN A 103 -14.74 17.53 3.08
N HIS A 104 -14.58 17.09 1.83
CA HIS A 104 -13.88 15.85 1.50
C HIS A 104 -12.36 16.02 1.37
N HIS A 105 -11.81 17.23 1.58
CA HIS A 105 -10.37 17.50 1.43
C HIS A 105 -9.85 17.08 0.04
N THR A 106 -10.60 17.44 -0.99
CA THR A 106 -10.28 17.18 -2.40
C THR A 106 -10.27 18.47 -3.21
N ASP A 107 -10.43 19.65 -2.63
CA ASP A 107 -10.45 20.93 -3.34
C ASP A 107 -9.13 21.31 -4.03
N LEU A 108 -8.00 20.73 -3.60
CA LEU A 108 -6.67 20.98 -4.16
C LEU A 108 -6.46 20.36 -5.56
N TYR A 109 -7.12 19.24 -5.88
CA TYR A 109 -6.95 18.58 -7.19
C TYR A 109 -7.34 19.50 -8.34
N GLN A 110 -6.44 19.69 -9.29
CA GLN A 110 -6.65 20.46 -10.51
C GLN A 110 -7.45 19.67 -11.54
N SER A 111 -8.74 19.45 -11.22
CA SER A 111 -9.70 18.75 -12.07
C SER A 111 -11.12 19.28 -11.83
N ASP A 112 -11.92 19.32 -12.89
CA ASP A 112 -13.36 19.67 -12.85
C ASP A 112 -14.26 18.45 -12.58
N ASN A 113 -13.67 17.26 -12.49
CA ASN A 113 -14.37 16.03 -12.11
C ASN A 113 -14.85 16.09 -10.66
N PHE A 114 -15.92 15.38 -10.33
CA PHE A 114 -16.36 15.28 -8.94
C PHE A 114 -15.50 14.25 -8.19
N ILE A 115 -14.79 14.67 -7.15
CA ILE A 115 -13.84 13.83 -6.40
C ILE A 115 -14.23 13.90 -4.92
N ILE A 116 -14.47 12.75 -4.31
CA ILE A 116 -14.86 12.59 -2.91
C ILE A 116 -14.06 11.46 -2.27
N ARG A 117 -14.17 11.34 -0.95
CA ARG A 117 -13.57 10.25 -0.17
C ARG A 117 -14.67 9.35 0.38
N ARG A 118 -14.45 8.03 0.38
CA ARG A 118 -15.41 7.03 0.88
C ARG A 118 -15.73 7.22 2.36
N GLY A 119 -16.85 6.68 2.83
CA GLY A 119 -17.22 6.75 4.26
C GLY A 119 -17.62 8.15 4.75
N GLN A 120 -17.90 9.08 3.84
CA GLN A 120 -18.35 10.44 4.15
C GLN A 120 -19.46 10.86 3.18
N THR A 121 -20.46 11.58 3.69
CA THR A 121 -21.63 12.00 2.92
C THR A 121 -21.33 13.20 2.02
N PHE A 122 -21.91 13.23 0.82
CA PHE A 122 -21.91 14.40 -0.05
C PHE A 122 -23.33 14.80 -0.46
N HIS A 123 -23.49 16.03 -0.95
CA HIS A 123 -24.77 16.54 -1.40
C HIS A 123 -24.88 16.63 -2.92
N MET A 124 -26.07 16.38 -3.46
CA MET A 124 -26.35 16.60 -4.88
C MET A 124 -27.79 17.08 -5.09
N TRP A 125 -28.04 17.72 -6.22
CA TRP A 125 -29.38 18.06 -6.68
C TRP A 125 -29.76 17.24 -7.90
N ILE A 126 -31.01 16.80 -7.94
CA ILE A 126 -31.63 16.18 -9.11
C ILE A 126 -32.84 17.03 -9.49
N THR A 127 -32.95 17.38 -10.77
CA THR A 127 -34.14 18.02 -11.33
C THR A 127 -34.92 16.98 -12.13
N LEU A 128 -36.17 16.75 -11.75
CA LEU A 128 -37.09 15.82 -12.41
C LEU A 128 -38.06 16.56 -13.33
N SER A 129 -38.70 15.86 -14.26
CA SER A 129 -39.70 16.44 -15.16
C SER A 129 -40.98 16.87 -14.45
N ARG A 130 -41.30 16.22 -13.33
CA ARG A 130 -42.43 16.54 -12.43
C ARG A 130 -42.00 16.40 -10.96
N PRO A 131 -42.77 16.94 -10.00
CA PRO A 131 -42.50 16.74 -8.57
C PRO A 131 -42.43 15.26 -8.21
N PHE A 132 -41.51 14.94 -7.30
CA PHE A 132 -41.33 13.58 -6.77
C PHE A 132 -42.46 13.25 -5.80
N ASN A 133 -43.16 12.13 -6.01
CA ASN A 133 -44.20 11.66 -5.10
C ASN A 133 -43.70 10.44 -4.34
N ARG A 134 -43.36 10.63 -3.05
CA ARG A 134 -42.82 9.59 -2.17
C ARG A 134 -43.70 8.34 -2.02
N ASN A 135 -45.00 8.45 -2.29
CA ASN A 135 -45.93 7.33 -2.15
C ASN A 135 -46.01 6.44 -3.41
N THR A 136 -45.70 6.99 -4.58
CA THR A 136 -45.90 6.30 -5.87
C THR A 136 -44.60 6.12 -6.65
N ASP A 137 -43.61 6.96 -6.40
CA ASP A 137 -42.34 6.96 -7.11
C ASP A 137 -41.25 6.36 -6.23
N LYS A 138 -40.38 5.58 -6.88
CA LYS A 138 -39.11 5.14 -6.31
C LYS A 138 -37.99 5.77 -7.11
N LEU A 139 -36.90 6.08 -6.44
CA LEU A 139 -35.68 6.58 -7.06
C LEU A 139 -34.48 5.90 -6.41
N HIS A 140 -33.49 5.54 -7.23
CA HIS A 140 -32.18 5.12 -6.75
C HIS A 140 -31.08 5.61 -7.68
N LEU A 141 -29.87 5.73 -7.13
CA LEU A 141 -28.68 6.03 -7.92
C LEU A 141 -28.04 4.72 -8.36
N ASP A 142 -27.69 4.61 -9.63
CA ASP A 142 -26.98 3.48 -10.22
C ASP A 142 -25.53 3.90 -10.45
N LEU A 143 -24.62 3.32 -9.67
CA LEU A 143 -23.19 3.59 -9.69
C LEU A 143 -22.44 2.37 -10.24
N LYS A 144 -21.65 2.55 -11.29
CA LYS A 144 -20.89 1.45 -11.93
C LYS A 144 -19.42 1.80 -12.07
N THR A 145 -18.54 0.87 -11.71
CA THR A 145 -17.09 1.01 -11.87
C THR A 145 -16.47 -0.22 -12.54
N GLY A 146 -15.41 -0.02 -13.31
CA GLY A 146 -14.75 -1.05 -14.10
C GLY A 146 -15.49 -1.47 -15.37
N LYS A 147 -14.85 -2.34 -16.17
CA LYS A 147 -15.35 -2.78 -17.48
C LYS A 147 -16.57 -3.70 -17.41
N LEU A 148 -16.66 -4.51 -16.35
CA LEU A 148 -17.71 -5.52 -16.14
C LEU A 148 -18.31 -5.35 -14.72
N PRO A 149 -19.17 -4.35 -14.51
CA PRO A 149 -19.73 -4.06 -13.20
C PRO A 149 -20.76 -5.12 -12.79
N VAL A 150 -20.64 -5.64 -11.56
CA VAL A 150 -21.46 -6.73 -11.01
C VAL A 150 -21.81 -6.45 -9.55
N VAL A 151 -23.09 -6.62 -9.19
CA VAL A 151 -23.61 -6.31 -7.84
C VAL A 151 -22.95 -7.16 -6.76
N SER A 152 -22.82 -8.47 -6.97
CA SER A 152 -22.17 -9.39 -6.01
C SER A 152 -20.69 -9.10 -5.78
N LYS A 153 -20.09 -8.30 -6.65
CA LYS A 153 -18.70 -7.85 -6.62
C LYS A 153 -18.55 -6.40 -6.16
N ARG A 154 -19.67 -5.72 -5.83
CA ARG A 154 -19.72 -4.32 -5.39
C ARG A 154 -19.21 -3.31 -6.42
N THR A 155 -19.03 -3.73 -7.67
CA THR A 155 -18.64 -2.86 -8.81
C THR A 155 -19.85 -2.28 -9.55
N HIS A 156 -21.04 -2.83 -9.29
CA HIS A 156 -22.34 -2.21 -9.57
C HIS A 156 -23.03 -1.96 -8.23
N VAL A 157 -23.25 -0.71 -7.88
CA VAL A 157 -23.85 -0.27 -6.63
C VAL A 157 -25.18 0.41 -6.92
N ILE A 158 -26.23 -0.06 -6.25
CA ILE A 158 -27.55 0.56 -6.26
C ILE A 158 -27.68 1.31 -4.92
N VAL A 159 -27.83 2.64 -4.99
CA VAL A 159 -27.96 3.50 -3.81
C VAL A 159 -29.44 3.85 -3.64
N PRO A 160 -30.16 3.19 -2.71
CA PRO A 160 -31.58 3.43 -2.50
C PRO A 160 -31.83 4.75 -1.77
N LEU A 161 -33.02 5.32 -1.98
CA LEU A 161 -33.56 6.31 -1.04
C LEU A 161 -33.97 5.62 0.26
N VAL A 162 -33.50 6.15 1.38
CA VAL A 162 -33.76 5.65 2.75
C VAL A 162 -34.29 6.79 3.64
N GLU A 163 -34.85 6.44 4.80
CA GLU A 163 -35.30 7.43 5.78
C GLU A 163 -34.12 8.00 6.57
N GLU A 164 -33.16 7.16 6.94
CA GLU A 164 -31.97 7.52 7.71
C GLU A 164 -30.72 6.89 7.09
N LEU A 165 -29.62 7.65 7.09
CA LEU A 165 -28.32 7.16 6.63
C LEU A 165 -27.67 6.30 7.72
N LYS A 166 -26.95 5.26 7.29
CA LYS A 166 -26.09 4.43 8.13
C LYS A 166 -24.67 4.50 7.61
N ASP A 167 -23.71 4.74 8.50
CA ASP A 167 -22.31 4.99 8.16
C ASP A 167 -21.68 3.88 7.31
N ASP A 168 -22.05 2.63 7.56
CA ASP A 168 -21.50 1.43 6.92
C ASP A 168 -22.25 0.98 5.65
N CYS A 169 -23.18 1.80 5.15
CA CYS A 169 -24.04 1.44 4.03
C CYS A 169 -24.10 2.53 2.96
N TRP A 170 -24.27 2.10 1.70
CA TRP A 170 -24.74 2.99 0.65
C TRP A 170 -26.20 3.38 0.91
N GLY A 171 -26.51 4.67 0.82
CA GLY A 171 -27.88 5.17 0.94
C GLY A 171 -27.97 6.64 0.58
N ALA A 172 -29.17 7.11 0.25
CA ALA A 172 -29.43 8.51 0.00
C ALA A 172 -30.69 8.98 0.76
N VAL A 173 -30.63 10.14 1.39
CA VAL A 173 -31.78 10.76 2.07
C VAL A 173 -32.15 12.06 1.36
N VAL A 174 -33.45 12.30 1.21
CA VAL A 174 -33.95 13.57 0.67
C VAL A 174 -33.91 14.64 1.76
N VAL A 175 -32.97 15.57 1.65
CA VAL A 175 -32.76 16.67 2.61
C VAL A 175 -33.60 17.91 2.30
N LYS A 176 -33.95 18.14 1.04
CA LYS A 176 -34.82 19.25 0.63
C LYS A 176 -35.56 18.92 -0.65
N GLU A 177 -36.84 19.28 -0.70
CA GLU A 177 -37.65 19.24 -1.92
C GLU A 177 -38.08 20.66 -2.29
N ASP A 178 -37.90 21.00 -3.55
CA ASP A 178 -38.27 22.29 -4.13
C ASP A 178 -38.96 22.04 -5.48
N ASN A 179 -40.26 21.76 -5.40
CA ASN A 179 -41.12 21.43 -6.53
C ASN A 179 -40.58 20.24 -7.36
N ARG A 180 -39.89 20.53 -8.48
CA ARG A 180 -39.30 19.54 -9.39
C ARG A 180 -37.85 19.19 -9.04
N ARG A 181 -37.23 19.91 -8.12
CA ARG A 181 -35.83 19.74 -7.73
C ARG A 181 -35.77 19.11 -6.35
N MET A 182 -34.89 18.12 -6.17
CA MET A 182 -34.65 17.48 -4.88
C MET A 182 -33.17 17.47 -4.54
N LYS A 183 -32.84 17.84 -3.30
CA LYS A 183 -31.49 17.75 -2.74
C LYS A 183 -31.37 16.41 -2.02
N LEU A 184 -30.36 15.64 -2.38
CA LEU A 184 -30.00 14.39 -1.72
C LEU A 184 -28.74 14.60 -0.88
N SER A 185 -28.69 13.91 0.26
CA SER A 185 -27.46 13.60 0.99
C SER A 185 -27.16 12.13 0.77
N VAL A 186 -26.01 11.81 0.19
CA VAL A 186 -25.63 10.47 -0.26
C VAL A 186 -24.46 9.96 0.57
N ASN A 187 -24.61 8.78 1.18
CA ASN A 187 -23.57 8.10 1.93
C ASN A 187 -22.92 6.97 1.14
N SER A 188 -21.64 6.76 1.37
CA SER A 188 -20.90 5.57 0.95
C SER A 188 -20.31 4.87 2.18
N PRO A 189 -20.18 3.53 2.19
CA PRO A 189 -19.50 2.82 3.26
C PRO A 189 -17.99 3.14 3.24
N PRO A 190 -17.29 3.09 4.39
CA PRO A 190 -15.84 3.30 4.45
C PRO A 190 -15.04 2.20 3.74
N THR A 191 -15.68 1.09 3.36
CA THR A 191 -15.06 0.00 2.58
C THR A 191 -15.41 0.07 1.09
N ALA A 192 -15.95 1.19 0.60
CA ALA A 192 -16.25 1.34 -0.83
C ALA A 192 -14.97 1.17 -1.67
N ILE A 193 -15.15 0.62 -2.88
CA ILE A 193 -14.08 0.51 -3.88
C ILE A 193 -13.66 1.94 -4.27
N ILE A 194 -12.36 2.21 -4.33
CA ILE A 194 -11.87 3.47 -4.92
C ILE A 194 -11.88 3.34 -6.45
N GLY A 195 -12.11 4.45 -7.14
CA GLY A 195 -12.25 4.40 -8.60
C GLY A 195 -13.13 5.50 -9.16
N GLN A 196 -13.20 5.53 -10.49
CA GLN A 196 -14.21 6.27 -11.22
C GLN A 196 -15.51 5.47 -11.26
N TYR A 197 -16.60 6.11 -10.86
CA TYR A 197 -17.96 5.59 -10.90
C TYR A 197 -18.78 6.36 -11.93
N GLN A 198 -19.37 5.63 -12.86
CA GLN A 198 -20.41 6.14 -13.74
C GLN A 198 -21.70 6.29 -12.94
N LEU A 199 -22.27 7.50 -12.94
CA LEU A 199 -23.55 7.78 -12.29
C LEU A 199 -24.69 7.74 -13.32
N ARG A 200 -25.74 7.00 -12.98
CA ARG A 200 -27.07 7.12 -13.58
C ARG A 200 -28.11 7.21 -12.47
N VAL A 201 -29.27 7.72 -12.82
CA VAL A 201 -30.41 7.83 -11.90
C VAL A 201 -31.55 7.04 -12.50
N GLU A 202 -32.07 6.11 -11.70
CA GLU A 202 -33.23 5.32 -12.06
C GLU A 202 -34.44 5.78 -11.26
N THR A 203 -35.57 5.91 -11.94
CA THR A 203 -36.86 6.24 -11.35
C THR A 203 -37.88 5.21 -11.79
N ASP A 204 -38.65 4.70 -10.83
CA ASP A 204 -39.68 3.70 -11.06
C ASP A 204 -41.01 4.23 -10.55
N SER A 205 -42.08 3.98 -11.30
CA SER A 205 -43.45 4.35 -10.93
C SER A 205 -44.41 3.23 -11.32
N VAL A 206 -45.67 3.35 -10.91
CA VAL A 206 -46.74 2.39 -11.24
C VAL A 206 -46.84 2.12 -12.76
N ASN A 207 -46.40 3.07 -13.59
CA ASN A 207 -46.55 3.04 -15.04
C ASN A 207 -45.23 2.76 -15.79
N GLY A 208 -44.16 2.39 -15.09
CA GLY A 208 -42.92 1.90 -15.69
C GLY A 208 -41.65 2.47 -15.08
N GLN A 209 -40.52 1.99 -15.62
CA GLN A 209 -39.17 2.32 -15.19
C GLN A 209 -38.52 3.27 -16.19
N TYR A 210 -37.74 4.22 -15.68
CA TYR A 210 -36.89 5.11 -16.48
C TYR A 210 -35.47 5.09 -15.91
N LEU A 211 -34.49 4.94 -16.79
CA LEU A 211 -33.07 5.04 -16.47
C LEU A 211 -32.46 6.20 -17.25
N SER A 212 -31.78 7.11 -16.56
CA SER A 212 -31.11 8.23 -17.21
C SER A 212 -29.98 7.75 -18.13
N THR A 213 -29.74 8.48 -19.21
CA THR A 213 -28.53 8.28 -20.02
C THR A 213 -27.29 8.58 -19.19
N HIS A 214 -26.18 7.91 -19.50
CA HIS A 214 -24.90 8.21 -18.88
C HIS A 214 -24.39 9.55 -19.39
N ASN A 215 -23.92 10.39 -18.47
CA ASN A 215 -23.22 11.62 -18.78
C ASN A 215 -21.85 11.59 -18.07
N PRO A 216 -20.73 11.52 -18.80
CA PRO A 216 -19.38 11.49 -18.22
C PRO A 216 -19.08 12.69 -17.29
N GLU A 217 -19.72 13.84 -17.50
CA GLU A 217 -19.59 15.00 -16.60
C GLU A 217 -20.08 14.74 -15.17
N ASN A 218 -20.89 13.70 -14.99
CA ASN A 218 -21.45 13.30 -13.71
C ASN A 218 -20.70 12.11 -13.09
N ASP A 219 -19.56 11.70 -13.66
CA ASP A 219 -18.75 10.64 -13.07
C ASP A 219 -18.14 11.09 -11.73
N ILE A 220 -18.10 10.14 -10.80
CA ILE A 220 -17.67 10.37 -9.41
C ILE A 220 -16.39 9.59 -9.17
N TYR A 221 -15.32 10.30 -8.80
CA TYR A 221 -14.08 9.69 -8.33
C TYR A 221 -14.16 9.52 -6.82
N ILE A 222 -13.99 8.28 -6.35
CA ILE A 222 -13.99 7.95 -4.92
C ILE A 222 -12.58 7.55 -4.52
N LEU A 223 -12.05 8.20 -3.48
CA LEU A 223 -10.72 7.96 -2.91
C LEU A 223 -10.81 7.32 -1.52
N PHE A 224 -9.66 6.86 -1.02
CA PHE A 224 -9.50 6.50 0.39
C PHE A 224 -9.71 7.71 1.31
N ASN A 225 -10.14 7.46 2.55
CA ASN A 225 -10.50 8.52 3.49
C ASN A 225 -9.72 8.48 4.83
N PRO A 226 -8.57 9.17 4.90
CA PRO A 226 -7.81 9.34 6.15
C PRO A 226 -8.55 10.07 7.27
N TRP A 227 -9.66 10.77 6.98
CA TRP A 227 -10.47 11.50 7.95
C TRP A 227 -11.64 10.67 8.50
N CYS A 228 -12.02 9.57 7.84
CA CYS A 228 -13.10 8.71 8.29
C CYS A 228 -12.56 7.66 9.26
N GLU A 229 -13.03 7.67 10.52
CA GLU A 229 -12.59 6.69 11.52
C GLU A 229 -12.76 5.24 11.04
N GLY A 230 -13.85 4.95 10.32
CA GLY A 230 -14.18 3.60 9.84
C GLY A 230 -13.35 3.13 8.65
N ASP A 231 -12.53 4.01 8.06
CA ASP A 231 -11.64 3.66 6.96
C ASP A 231 -10.36 3.01 7.50
N THR A 232 -9.87 1.97 6.82
CA THR A 232 -8.62 1.30 7.17
C THR A 232 -7.40 2.21 7.03
N VAL A 233 -7.47 3.31 6.29
CA VAL A 233 -6.39 4.31 6.22
C VAL A 233 -6.54 5.49 7.20
N TYR A 234 -7.47 5.41 8.16
CA TYR A 234 -7.72 6.48 9.11
C TYR A 234 -6.45 6.91 9.85
N MET A 235 -6.16 8.22 9.80
CA MET A 235 -5.05 8.85 10.49
C MET A 235 -5.60 9.93 11.41
N HIS A 236 -5.33 9.78 12.71
CA HIS A 236 -5.99 10.58 13.75
C HIS A 236 -5.46 12.02 13.82
N SER A 237 -4.14 12.21 13.72
CA SER A 237 -3.53 13.55 13.82
C SER A 237 -3.83 14.37 12.56
N GLU A 238 -4.31 15.59 12.77
CA GLU A 238 -4.53 16.54 11.68
C GLU A 238 -3.20 16.96 11.05
N GLU A 239 -2.17 17.20 11.85
CA GLU A 239 -0.84 17.59 11.40
C GLU A 239 -0.20 16.50 10.52
N GLU A 240 -0.36 15.22 10.91
CA GLU A 240 0.09 14.08 10.11
C GLU A 240 -0.70 13.95 8.82
N ARG A 241 -2.02 14.19 8.82
CA ARG A 241 -2.82 14.22 7.58
C ARG A 241 -2.39 15.34 6.64
N GLN A 242 -2.07 16.52 7.18
CA GLN A 242 -1.52 17.63 6.40
C GLN A 242 -0.19 17.23 5.75
N GLU A 243 0.73 16.58 6.48
CA GLU A 243 2.03 16.20 5.94
C GLU A 243 1.98 14.98 5.00
N TYR A 244 1.23 13.94 5.35
CA TYR A 244 1.30 12.63 4.70
C TYR A 244 0.22 12.40 3.65
N VAL A 245 -0.72 13.33 3.48
CA VAL A 245 -1.76 13.30 2.43
C VAL A 245 -1.77 14.58 1.62
N LEU A 246 -1.82 15.75 2.29
CA LEU A 246 -2.07 17.03 1.62
C LEU A 246 -0.81 17.82 1.22
N ASN A 247 0.35 17.51 1.79
CA ASN A 247 1.60 18.13 1.37
C ASN A 247 2.06 17.50 0.05
N ASP A 248 2.26 18.32 -0.97
CA ASP A 248 2.70 17.92 -2.31
C ASP A 248 4.19 18.12 -2.55
N VAL A 249 4.95 18.53 -1.53
CA VAL A 249 6.40 18.67 -1.58
C VAL A 249 7.08 17.89 -0.45
N GLY A 250 8.06 17.07 -0.83
CA GLY A 250 8.80 16.19 0.07
C GLY A 250 10.30 16.51 0.18
N ARG A 251 10.95 15.82 1.11
CA ARG A 251 12.41 15.80 1.30
C ARG A 251 12.87 14.35 1.31
N ILE A 252 13.79 14.01 0.41
CA ILE A 252 14.41 12.69 0.31
C ILE A 252 15.87 12.80 0.72
N TYR A 253 16.28 11.98 1.68
CA TYR A 253 17.66 11.96 2.19
C TYR A 253 18.51 10.98 1.38
N TYR A 254 19.79 11.30 1.22
CA TYR A 254 20.74 10.49 0.45
C TYR A 254 22.17 10.67 0.98
N GLY A 255 23.14 9.98 0.38
CA GLY A 255 24.55 10.13 0.72
C GLY A 255 25.05 8.98 1.57
N THR A 256 25.66 9.26 2.72
CA THR A 256 26.13 8.23 3.65
C THR A 256 25.73 8.59 5.07
N MET A 257 25.82 7.64 5.99
CA MET A 257 25.56 7.87 7.42
C MET A 257 26.39 9.00 8.04
N ASN A 258 27.59 9.28 7.49
CA ASN A 258 28.49 10.35 7.96
C ASN A 258 28.24 11.70 7.26
N GLN A 259 27.57 11.68 6.11
CA GLN A 259 27.31 12.87 5.31
C GLN A 259 25.95 12.71 4.63
N ILE A 260 24.91 13.08 5.37
CA ILE A 260 23.52 13.02 4.93
C ILE A 260 23.22 14.26 4.08
N GLY A 261 22.96 14.03 2.80
CA GLY A 261 22.40 15.01 1.88
C GLY A 261 20.88 14.97 1.86
N VAL A 262 20.27 16.02 1.32
CA VAL A 262 18.82 16.14 1.17
C VAL A 262 18.47 16.71 -0.19
N ARG A 263 17.41 16.18 -0.81
CA ARG A 263 16.84 16.66 -2.07
C ARG A 263 15.36 16.97 -1.86
N THR A 264 14.89 18.08 -2.41
CA THR A 264 13.46 18.37 -2.50
C THR A 264 12.85 17.55 -3.64
N TRP A 265 11.67 16.98 -3.40
CA TRP A 265 10.92 16.24 -4.41
C TRP A 265 9.52 16.82 -4.53
N ASP A 266 9.13 17.17 -5.75
CA ASP A 266 7.76 17.60 -6.06
C ASP A 266 6.90 16.36 -6.32
N TYR A 267 6.04 16.01 -5.36
CA TYR A 267 5.07 14.93 -5.56
C TYR A 267 3.99 15.36 -6.56
N GLY A 268 3.46 16.59 -6.39
CA GLY A 268 2.48 17.18 -7.29
C GLY A 268 1.22 16.33 -7.47
N GLN A 269 0.76 15.62 -6.43
CA GLN A 269 -0.38 14.69 -6.53
C GLN A 269 -1.71 15.38 -6.93
N PHE A 270 -1.77 16.70 -6.84
CA PHE A 270 -2.93 17.52 -7.18
C PHE A 270 -2.85 18.15 -8.57
N ASP A 271 -1.73 18.01 -9.28
CA ASP A 271 -1.55 18.59 -10.60
C ASP A 271 -2.49 17.94 -11.64
N GLU A 272 -2.74 18.69 -12.71
CA GLU A 272 -3.60 18.26 -13.79
C GLU A 272 -3.11 16.93 -14.39
N GLY A 273 -4.04 15.99 -14.59
CA GLY A 273 -3.76 14.67 -15.17
C GLY A 273 -3.22 13.62 -14.18
N ILE A 274 -2.72 14.01 -13.01
CA ILE A 274 -2.06 13.06 -12.08
C ILE A 274 -3.05 12.07 -11.47
N LEU A 275 -4.25 12.50 -11.09
CA LEU A 275 -5.28 11.57 -10.61
C LEU A 275 -5.69 10.55 -11.67
N ALA A 276 -5.81 10.98 -12.93
CA ALA A 276 -6.12 10.09 -14.05
C ALA A 276 -4.97 9.08 -14.27
N ALA A 277 -3.72 9.55 -14.23
CA ALA A 277 -2.54 8.67 -14.31
C ALA A 277 -2.51 7.63 -13.17
N CYS A 278 -2.87 8.01 -11.94
CA CYS A 278 -2.93 7.08 -10.81
C CYS A 278 -3.98 5.98 -10.99
N PHE A 279 -5.19 6.31 -11.47
CA PHE A 279 -6.18 5.30 -11.79
C PHE A 279 -5.80 4.46 -13.01
N PHE A 280 -5.16 5.06 -14.01
CA PHE A 280 -4.63 4.35 -15.18
C PHE A 280 -3.60 3.28 -14.78
N ILE A 281 -2.74 3.55 -13.79
CA ILE A 281 -1.82 2.55 -13.22
C ILE A 281 -2.58 1.34 -12.66
N LEU A 282 -3.65 1.57 -11.89
CA LEU A 282 -4.48 0.47 -11.37
C LEU A 282 -5.17 -0.30 -12.49
N GLU A 283 -5.69 0.39 -13.52
CA GLU A 283 -6.32 -0.26 -14.67
C GLU A 283 -5.33 -1.08 -15.50
N LYS A 284 -4.09 -0.59 -15.67
CA LYS A 284 -3.01 -1.28 -16.38
C LYS A 284 -2.48 -2.50 -15.66
N SER A 285 -2.62 -2.56 -14.33
CA SER A 285 -2.27 -3.77 -13.56
C SER A 285 -3.12 -4.99 -13.88
N GLU A 286 -4.22 -4.81 -14.62
CA GLU A 286 -5.24 -5.83 -14.92
C GLU A 286 -5.88 -6.45 -13.66
N THR A 287 -5.62 -5.88 -12.47
CA THR A 287 -6.25 -6.34 -11.24
C THR A 287 -7.73 -5.98 -11.21
N PRO A 288 -8.63 -6.90 -10.81
CA PRO A 288 -10.04 -6.61 -10.75
C PRO A 288 -10.36 -5.47 -9.77
N PRO A 289 -11.21 -4.48 -10.13
CA PRO A 289 -11.59 -3.37 -9.26
C PRO A 289 -12.17 -3.79 -7.90
N THR A 290 -12.65 -5.02 -7.80
CA THR A 290 -13.13 -5.61 -6.54
C THR A 290 -12.10 -5.60 -5.41
N GLY A 291 -10.81 -5.64 -5.76
CA GLY A 291 -9.71 -5.57 -4.81
C GLY A 291 -9.32 -4.15 -4.40
N TRP A 292 -9.79 -3.12 -5.13
CA TRP A 292 -9.34 -1.74 -4.91
C TRP A 292 -9.99 -1.07 -3.70
N GLY A 293 -10.98 -1.70 -3.06
CA GLY A 293 -11.49 -1.26 -1.76
C GLY A 293 -10.54 -1.56 -0.58
N ASP A 294 -9.49 -2.35 -0.78
CA ASP A 294 -8.54 -2.74 0.26
C ASP A 294 -7.18 -2.06 0.03
N PRO A 295 -6.72 -1.17 0.93
CA PRO A 295 -5.43 -0.51 0.76
C PRO A 295 -4.26 -1.50 0.74
N VAL A 296 -4.34 -2.65 1.41
CA VAL A 296 -3.28 -3.67 1.39
C VAL A 296 -3.05 -4.16 -0.04
N ASN A 297 -4.15 -4.46 -0.76
CA ASN A 297 -4.08 -4.89 -2.16
C ASN A 297 -3.63 -3.76 -3.08
N VAL A 298 -4.20 -2.56 -2.94
CA VAL A 298 -3.86 -1.39 -3.78
C VAL A 298 -2.38 -1.05 -3.67
N VAL A 299 -1.85 -0.97 -2.45
CA VAL A 299 -0.44 -0.66 -2.21
C VAL A 299 0.48 -1.72 -2.79
N ARG A 300 0.12 -3.00 -2.67
CA ARG A 300 0.89 -4.09 -3.26
C ARG A 300 0.88 -4.06 -4.80
N VAL A 301 -0.23 -3.66 -5.42
CA VAL A 301 -0.30 -3.41 -6.86
C VAL A 301 0.59 -2.23 -7.26
N ILE A 302 0.56 -1.14 -6.50
CA ILE A 302 1.40 0.04 -6.74
C ILE A 302 2.89 -0.35 -6.69
N SER A 303 3.33 -1.13 -5.70
CA SER A 303 4.74 -1.55 -5.62
C SER A 303 5.22 -2.31 -6.86
N ALA A 304 4.34 -3.10 -7.49
CA ALA A 304 4.65 -3.80 -8.74
C ALA A 304 4.62 -2.83 -9.93
N MET A 305 3.53 -2.09 -10.09
CA MET A 305 3.29 -1.27 -11.28
C MET A 305 4.16 -0.03 -11.39
N ILE A 306 4.83 0.40 -10.32
CA ILE A 306 5.73 1.55 -10.41
C ILE A 306 7.07 1.15 -11.07
N ASN A 307 7.49 -0.11 -11.00
CA ASN A 307 8.64 -0.58 -11.75
C ASN A 307 8.24 -1.25 -13.06
N SER A 308 9.10 -1.14 -14.07
CA SER A 308 8.78 -1.65 -15.41
C SER A 308 9.00 -3.15 -15.59
N VAL A 309 9.57 -3.84 -14.60
CA VAL A 309 9.87 -5.26 -14.70
C VAL A 309 8.56 -6.04 -14.58
N ASP A 310 8.43 -7.12 -15.35
CA ASP A 310 7.24 -7.97 -15.48
C ASP A 310 6.04 -7.30 -16.19
N ASP A 311 5.51 -6.21 -15.63
CA ASP A 311 4.18 -5.66 -15.99
C ASP A 311 4.23 -4.39 -16.87
N HIS A 312 5.39 -4.03 -17.42
CA HIS A 312 5.59 -2.77 -18.16
C HIS A 312 5.08 -1.54 -17.37
N GLY A 313 5.33 -1.52 -16.07
CA GLY A 313 5.01 -0.43 -15.17
C GLY A 313 5.75 0.89 -15.45
N VAL A 314 5.61 1.84 -14.53
CA VAL A 314 5.85 3.27 -14.77
C VAL A 314 7.31 3.59 -15.10
N VAL A 315 8.27 3.10 -14.33
CA VAL A 315 9.67 3.54 -14.39
C VAL A 315 10.62 2.39 -14.69
N GLU A 316 11.52 2.59 -15.65
CA GLU A 316 12.60 1.64 -15.95
C GLU A 316 13.86 1.96 -15.13
N GLY A 317 14.34 0.98 -14.37
CA GLY A 317 15.51 1.14 -13.49
C GLY A 317 16.84 1.06 -14.24
N ASN A 318 17.80 1.95 -13.92
CA ASN A 318 19.15 1.89 -14.49
C ASN A 318 20.23 2.42 -13.53
N TRP A 319 21.19 1.55 -13.21
CA TRP A 319 22.36 1.83 -12.34
C TRP A 319 23.70 1.77 -13.08
N SER A 320 23.70 1.64 -14.41
CA SER A 320 24.94 1.48 -15.20
C SER A 320 25.81 2.73 -15.31
N GLY A 321 25.25 3.91 -15.02
CA GLY A 321 25.90 5.20 -15.29
C GLY A 321 25.77 5.69 -16.74
N HIS A 322 25.17 4.90 -17.63
CA HIS A 322 24.92 5.25 -19.03
C HIS A 322 23.41 5.43 -19.29
N TYR A 323 23.01 6.63 -19.68
CA TYR A 323 21.60 7.04 -19.78
C TYR A 323 21.21 7.66 -21.13
N SER A 324 21.93 7.35 -22.22
CA SER A 324 21.72 7.97 -23.55
C SER A 324 20.29 7.83 -24.08
N GLU A 325 19.63 6.71 -23.78
CA GLU A 325 18.28 6.38 -24.27
C GLU A 325 17.15 6.96 -23.39
N GLY A 326 17.46 7.82 -22.42
CA GLY A 326 16.47 8.33 -21.48
C GLY A 326 16.95 9.50 -20.64
N THR A 327 16.26 9.74 -19.53
CA THR A 327 16.63 10.78 -18.56
C THR A 327 17.46 10.18 -17.45
N ALA A 328 18.60 10.80 -17.14
CA ALA A 328 19.43 10.38 -16.01
C ALA A 328 18.61 10.46 -14.69
N PRO A 329 18.64 9.43 -13.83
CA PRO A 329 17.84 9.41 -12.59
C PRO A 329 18.05 10.61 -11.66
N THR A 330 19.23 11.24 -11.72
CA THR A 330 19.61 12.42 -10.93
C THR A 330 19.01 13.73 -11.45
N THR A 331 18.47 13.77 -12.67
CA THR A 331 17.83 14.95 -13.27
C THR A 331 16.41 15.15 -12.76
N TRP A 332 15.71 14.08 -12.38
CA TRP A 332 14.34 14.18 -11.87
C TRP A 332 14.28 15.00 -10.57
N SER A 333 13.29 15.89 -10.53
CA SER A 333 12.96 16.74 -9.38
C SER A 333 11.56 16.50 -8.83
N GLY A 334 10.77 15.64 -9.48
CA GLY A 334 9.40 15.37 -9.10
C GLY A 334 8.76 14.23 -9.89
N SER A 335 7.54 13.86 -9.50
CA SER A 335 6.79 12.73 -10.07
C SER A 335 5.88 13.14 -11.24
N VAL A 336 5.50 14.41 -11.33
CA VAL A 336 4.50 14.92 -12.28
C VAL A 336 4.87 14.58 -13.73
N GLU A 337 6.09 14.92 -14.15
CA GLU A 337 6.56 14.66 -15.52
C GLU A 337 6.61 13.16 -15.84
N ILE A 338 7.01 12.32 -14.88
CA ILE A 338 7.12 10.87 -15.04
C ILE A 338 5.73 10.27 -15.25
N LEU A 339 4.78 10.58 -14.36
CA LEU A 339 3.41 10.04 -14.41
C LEU A 339 2.66 10.51 -15.66
N ASN A 340 2.82 11.78 -16.03
CA ASN A 340 2.23 12.31 -17.26
C ASN A 340 2.80 11.62 -18.50
N LYS A 341 4.13 11.46 -18.60
CA LYS A 341 4.75 10.73 -19.73
C LYS A 341 4.23 9.29 -19.84
N TYR A 342 4.14 8.57 -18.71
CA TYR A 342 3.62 7.20 -18.71
C TYR A 342 2.17 7.15 -19.20
N HIS A 343 1.32 8.04 -18.70
CA HIS A 343 -0.10 8.10 -19.05
C HIS A 343 -0.32 8.52 -20.51
N THR A 344 0.34 9.58 -20.98
CA THR A 344 0.21 10.07 -22.37
C THR A 344 0.75 9.09 -23.40
N ASN A 345 1.76 8.30 -23.03
CA ASN A 345 2.34 7.27 -23.89
C ASN A 345 1.65 5.90 -23.71
N ASN A 346 0.41 5.89 -23.22
CA ASN A 346 -0.44 4.71 -23.11
C ASN A 346 0.18 3.55 -22.30
N GLY A 347 0.99 3.88 -21.30
CA GLY A 347 1.64 2.92 -20.40
C GLY A 347 3.02 2.44 -20.86
N ALA A 348 3.70 3.19 -21.74
CA ALA A 348 5.10 2.91 -22.05
C ALA A 348 6.02 3.32 -20.88
N PRO A 349 6.92 2.43 -20.39
CA PRO A 349 7.82 2.74 -19.29
C PRO A 349 8.71 3.98 -19.52
N VAL A 350 8.91 4.76 -18.46
CA VAL A 350 9.70 5.99 -18.45
C VAL A 350 11.13 5.69 -18.01
N LYS A 351 12.09 6.03 -18.88
CA LYS A 351 13.53 5.86 -18.66
C LYS A 351 14.15 7.13 -18.08
N TYR A 352 14.93 7.12 -17.00
CA TYR A 352 15.24 6.02 -16.08
C TYR A 352 15.03 6.44 -14.62
N GLY A 353 14.94 5.46 -13.72
CA GLY A 353 14.86 5.67 -12.27
C GLY A 353 15.89 4.90 -11.46
N GLN A 354 16.03 5.31 -10.20
CA GLN A 354 16.69 4.59 -9.11
C GLN A 354 15.80 4.68 -7.86
N CYS A 355 16.19 4.07 -6.74
CA CYS A 355 15.34 3.90 -5.55
C CYS A 355 14.58 5.17 -5.11
N TRP A 356 15.24 6.33 -5.05
CA TRP A 356 14.57 7.59 -4.69
C TRP A 356 13.53 8.07 -5.72
N VAL A 357 13.72 7.77 -7.01
CA VAL A 357 12.75 8.10 -8.08
C VAL A 357 11.53 7.21 -7.93
N PHE A 358 11.73 5.89 -7.73
CA PHE A 358 10.64 4.96 -7.45
C PHE A 358 9.86 5.40 -6.20
N ALA A 359 10.55 5.66 -5.09
CA ALA A 359 9.92 6.08 -3.85
C ALA A 359 9.18 7.42 -3.97
N GLY A 360 9.72 8.37 -4.75
CA GLY A 360 9.04 9.63 -5.07
C GLY A 360 7.71 9.38 -5.77
N VAL A 361 7.72 8.58 -6.85
CA VAL A 361 6.52 8.24 -7.63
C VAL A 361 5.50 7.44 -6.81
N VAL A 362 5.94 6.44 -6.02
CA VAL A 362 5.05 5.69 -5.12
C VAL A 362 4.34 6.64 -4.15
N THR A 363 5.07 7.56 -3.51
CA THR A 363 4.46 8.51 -2.55
C THR A 363 3.39 9.36 -3.23
N THR A 364 3.65 9.84 -4.44
CA THR A 364 2.68 10.59 -5.24
C THR A 364 1.41 9.79 -5.48
N VAL A 365 1.53 8.54 -5.95
CA VAL A 365 0.36 7.69 -6.23
C VAL A 365 -0.42 7.37 -4.95
N LEU A 366 0.26 7.03 -3.85
CA LEU A 366 -0.38 6.77 -2.56
C LEU A 366 -1.18 7.99 -2.07
N ARG A 367 -0.54 9.16 -2.02
CA ARG A 367 -1.17 10.41 -1.57
C ARG A 367 -2.32 10.82 -2.49
N CYS A 368 -2.14 10.69 -3.79
CA CYS A 368 -3.17 10.98 -4.80
C CYS A 368 -4.44 10.14 -4.59
N LEU A 369 -4.30 8.86 -4.24
CA LEU A 369 -5.42 7.96 -3.98
C LEU A 369 -5.98 8.09 -2.55
N GLY A 370 -5.34 8.87 -1.68
CA GLY A 370 -5.75 9.10 -0.30
C GLY A 370 -5.18 8.11 0.72
N VAL A 371 -4.13 7.37 0.39
CA VAL A 371 -3.37 6.56 1.37
C VAL A 371 -2.26 7.45 1.94
N PRO A 372 -2.21 7.70 3.27
CA PRO A 372 -1.13 8.50 3.84
C PRO A 372 0.21 7.79 3.63
N GLY A 373 1.20 8.51 3.11
CA GLY A 373 2.48 7.93 2.73
C GLY A 373 3.65 8.89 2.88
N ARG A 374 4.85 8.35 3.12
CA ARG A 374 6.12 9.11 3.22
C ARG A 374 7.28 8.31 2.63
N THR A 375 8.28 9.02 2.13
CA THR A 375 9.57 8.40 1.74
C THR A 375 10.43 8.15 2.97
N VAL A 376 11.14 7.03 2.97
CA VAL A 376 12.06 6.61 4.03
C VAL A 376 13.41 6.30 3.41
N THR A 377 14.48 6.88 3.96
CA THR A 377 15.86 6.58 3.56
C THR A 377 16.52 5.74 4.65
N ASN A 378 17.05 4.58 4.30
CA ASN A 378 17.90 3.77 5.16
C ASN A 378 19.37 3.90 4.76
N PHE A 379 20.26 4.23 5.68
CA PHE A 379 21.71 4.28 5.40
C PHE A 379 22.37 2.95 5.75
N SER A 380 23.34 2.55 4.94
CA SER A 380 23.94 1.21 5.01
C SER A 380 22.87 0.11 4.89
N SER A 381 22.06 0.18 3.83
CA SER A 381 20.96 -0.77 3.60
C SER A 381 21.51 -2.07 3.04
N ALA A 382 21.22 -3.19 3.67
CA ALA A 382 21.59 -4.50 3.12
C ALA A 382 20.68 -4.85 1.95
N HIS A 383 21.27 -5.44 0.91
CA HIS A 383 20.56 -6.11 -0.16
C HIS A 383 20.86 -7.60 -0.05
N ASP A 384 20.00 -8.30 0.71
CA ASP A 384 20.05 -9.74 0.94
C ASP A 384 19.32 -10.45 -0.21
N THR A 385 20.08 -11.18 -1.02
CA THR A 385 19.58 -11.83 -2.24
C THR A 385 19.10 -13.26 -2.03
N ASP A 386 19.32 -13.85 -0.86
CA ASP A 386 18.97 -15.25 -0.56
C ASP A 386 18.02 -15.41 0.63
N VAL A 387 17.49 -14.29 1.16
CA VAL A 387 16.54 -14.25 2.27
C VAL A 387 17.12 -14.95 3.51
N SER A 388 18.43 -14.88 3.66
CA SER A 388 19.12 -15.52 4.77
C SER A 388 19.11 -14.70 6.06
N LEU A 389 18.68 -13.43 5.98
CA LEU A 389 18.74 -12.45 7.05
C LEU A 389 20.18 -12.12 7.47
N THR A 390 21.14 -12.41 6.57
CA THR A 390 22.57 -12.19 6.73
C THR A 390 23.14 -11.65 5.42
N THR A 391 24.22 -10.88 5.48
CA THR A 391 24.96 -10.43 4.30
C THR A 391 26.28 -11.19 4.26
N ASP A 392 26.40 -12.16 3.37
CA ASP A 392 27.55 -13.05 3.33
C ASP A 392 28.69 -12.47 2.46
N VAL A 393 29.92 -12.50 2.98
CA VAL A 393 31.15 -12.10 2.27
C VAL A 393 32.12 -13.26 2.25
N TYR A 394 32.29 -13.87 1.08
CA TYR A 394 33.21 -14.95 0.80
C TYR A 394 34.57 -14.40 0.34
N LEU A 395 35.61 -14.87 1.04
CA LEU A 395 37.01 -14.57 0.80
C LEU A 395 37.78 -15.84 0.46
N ASP A 396 38.82 -15.70 -0.36
CA ASP A 396 39.74 -16.79 -0.69
C ASP A 396 40.73 -17.07 0.45
N GLU A 397 41.66 -18.00 0.22
CA GLU A 397 42.68 -18.39 1.18
C GLU A 397 43.60 -17.21 1.60
N ASN A 398 43.69 -16.15 0.79
CA ASN A 398 44.49 -14.95 1.01
C ASN A 398 43.68 -13.76 1.57
N LEU A 399 42.40 -13.97 1.92
CA LEU A 399 41.45 -12.93 2.36
C LEU A 399 41.02 -11.96 1.25
N GLU A 400 41.17 -12.32 -0.02
CA GLU A 400 40.69 -11.53 -1.15
C GLU A 400 39.22 -11.91 -1.50
N PRO A 401 38.35 -10.95 -1.86
CA PRO A 401 36.95 -11.23 -2.19
C PRO A 401 36.77 -12.17 -3.39
N ILE A 402 35.92 -13.18 -3.25
CA ILE A 402 35.53 -14.07 -4.35
C ILE A 402 34.30 -13.48 -5.06
N GLU A 403 34.51 -12.70 -6.12
CA GLU A 403 33.46 -11.90 -6.79
C GLU A 403 32.20 -12.68 -7.16
N HIS A 404 32.33 -13.91 -7.65
CA HIS A 404 31.19 -14.71 -8.11
C HIS A 404 30.35 -15.33 -6.98
N LEU A 405 30.84 -15.29 -5.73
CA LEU A 405 30.11 -15.74 -4.54
C LEU A 405 29.50 -14.58 -3.74
N ASN A 406 29.94 -13.34 -3.99
CA ASN A 406 29.52 -12.14 -3.27
C ASN A 406 28.43 -11.39 -4.04
N ALA A 407 27.23 -11.97 -4.09
CA ALA A 407 26.06 -11.35 -4.70
C ALA A 407 25.39 -10.31 -3.79
N ASP A 408 25.49 -10.49 -2.47
CA ASP A 408 24.96 -9.53 -1.49
C ASP A 408 25.78 -8.24 -1.47
N SER A 409 25.11 -7.13 -1.22
CA SER A 409 25.77 -5.82 -1.13
C SER A 409 25.15 -4.97 -0.04
N VAL A 410 25.94 -4.06 0.52
CA VAL A 410 25.44 -3.01 1.41
C VAL A 410 25.46 -1.70 0.64
N TRP A 411 24.29 -1.14 0.39
CA TRP A 411 24.12 0.12 -0.30
C TRP A 411 24.40 1.27 0.67
N ASN A 412 25.07 2.32 0.20
CA ASN A 412 25.32 3.52 1.01
C ASN A 412 24.02 4.09 1.61
N PHE A 413 22.97 4.08 0.79
CA PHE A 413 21.61 4.33 1.20
C PHE A 413 20.64 3.63 0.25
N HIS A 414 19.44 3.34 0.75
CA HIS A 414 18.30 2.89 -0.03
C HIS A 414 17.06 3.70 0.36
N VAL A 415 16.12 3.88 -0.57
CA VAL A 415 14.92 4.68 -0.34
C VAL A 415 13.69 3.88 -0.73
N TRP A 416 12.76 3.74 0.21
CA TRP A 416 11.45 3.09 0.02
C TRP A 416 10.33 3.97 0.60
N ASN A 417 9.14 3.40 0.78
CA ASN A 417 7.96 4.10 1.27
C ASN A 417 7.40 3.47 2.55
N ASP A 418 7.00 4.32 3.49
CA ASP A 418 6.08 3.96 4.57
C ASP A 418 4.68 4.42 4.17
N CYS A 419 3.68 3.55 4.28
CA CYS A 419 2.27 3.90 4.11
C CYS A 419 1.44 3.52 5.34
N TRP A 420 0.42 4.31 5.65
CA TRP A 420 -0.36 4.15 6.86
C TRP A 420 -1.66 3.40 6.59
N MET A 421 -1.85 2.27 7.26
CA MET A 421 -3.11 1.52 7.24
C MET A 421 -3.25 0.56 8.42
N ALA A 422 -4.49 0.20 8.74
CA ALA A 422 -4.82 -0.98 9.54
C ALA A 422 -4.46 -2.26 8.78
N ARG A 423 -4.18 -3.33 9.53
CA ARG A 423 -3.86 -4.67 8.99
C ARG A 423 -4.81 -5.72 9.57
N PRO A 424 -6.10 -5.70 9.19
CA PRO A 424 -7.08 -6.69 9.69
C PRO A 424 -6.76 -8.12 9.24
N ASP A 425 -5.86 -8.28 8.26
CA ASP A 425 -5.33 -9.55 7.80
C ASP A 425 -4.17 -10.09 8.65
N LEU A 426 -3.69 -9.33 9.64
CA LEU A 426 -2.65 -9.70 10.61
C LEU A 426 -3.21 -9.69 12.04
N PRO A 427 -2.50 -10.30 13.02
CA PRO A 427 -2.84 -10.14 14.43
C PRO A 427 -2.86 -8.66 14.84
N ALA A 428 -3.70 -8.32 15.82
CA ALA A 428 -3.78 -6.95 16.35
C ALA A 428 -2.40 -6.41 16.79
N GLY A 429 -2.16 -5.11 16.59
CA GLY A 429 -0.88 -4.45 16.88
C GLY A 429 0.05 -4.26 15.67
N HIS A 430 -0.29 -4.83 14.50
CA HIS A 430 0.54 -4.74 13.29
C HIS A 430 0.06 -3.68 12.26
N GLY A 431 -0.99 -2.92 12.60
CA GLY A 431 -1.39 -1.74 11.83
C GLY A 431 -0.45 -0.55 12.04
N GLY A 432 -0.71 0.55 11.34
CA GLY A 432 0.10 1.77 11.35
C GLY A 432 0.99 1.83 10.11
N TRP A 433 2.25 2.21 10.29
CA TRP A 433 3.22 2.27 9.18
C TRP A 433 3.54 0.89 8.62
N GLN A 434 3.45 0.76 7.31
CA GLN A 434 3.80 -0.41 6.53
C GLN A 434 4.89 -0.03 5.52
N ALA A 435 6.00 -0.76 5.51
CA ALA A 435 7.08 -0.59 4.54
C ALA A 435 6.67 -1.22 3.19
N VAL A 436 6.93 -0.48 2.11
CA VAL A 436 6.61 -0.84 0.73
C VAL A 436 7.74 -0.35 -0.14
N ASP A 437 8.22 -1.20 -1.04
CA ASP A 437 9.26 -0.84 -1.97
C ASP A 437 8.91 -1.25 -3.40
N ALA A 438 9.03 -0.28 -4.30
CA ALA A 438 8.83 -0.47 -5.73
C ALA A 438 10.16 -0.64 -6.48
N THR A 439 11.31 -0.51 -5.81
CA THR A 439 12.61 -0.78 -6.43
C THR A 439 12.70 -2.27 -6.73
N PRO A 440 12.95 -2.68 -8.00
CA PRO A 440 13.00 -4.10 -8.35
C PRO A 440 14.30 -4.71 -7.81
N GLN A 441 14.22 -5.28 -6.61
CA GLN A 441 15.32 -5.96 -5.90
C GLN A 441 15.05 -7.47 -5.88
N GLU A 442 13.99 -7.88 -5.16
CA GLU A 442 13.59 -9.27 -5.01
C GLU A 442 12.17 -9.53 -5.53
N THR A 443 11.91 -10.79 -5.89
CA THR A 443 10.57 -11.21 -6.33
C THR A 443 9.72 -11.69 -5.16
N SER A 444 8.49 -11.22 -5.09
CA SER A 444 7.48 -11.70 -4.15
C SER A 444 6.38 -12.44 -4.90
N LEU A 445 6.33 -13.76 -4.71
CA LEU A 445 5.47 -14.69 -5.46
C LEU A 445 5.69 -14.59 -6.99
N GLY A 446 6.96 -14.46 -7.41
CA GLY A 446 7.36 -14.45 -8.83
C GLY A 446 7.15 -13.12 -9.56
N THR A 447 6.87 -12.03 -8.85
CA THR A 447 6.76 -10.67 -9.42
C THR A 447 7.64 -9.71 -8.64
N PHE A 448 8.31 -8.77 -9.29
CA PHE A 448 9.09 -7.71 -8.61
C PHE A 448 8.17 -6.73 -7.88
N ARG A 449 8.02 -6.93 -6.57
CA ARG A 449 7.23 -6.10 -5.65
C ARG A 449 7.62 -6.39 -4.21
N CYS A 450 7.47 -5.41 -3.33
CA CYS A 450 7.73 -5.58 -1.91
C CYS A 450 6.67 -4.89 -1.05
N GLY A 451 6.17 -5.62 -0.04
CA GLY A 451 5.26 -5.10 0.97
C GLY A 451 3.77 -5.23 0.62
N PRO A 452 2.87 -4.69 1.46
CA PRO A 452 3.17 -3.95 2.69
C PRO A 452 3.64 -4.85 3.85
N ALA A 453 4.83 -4.56 4.37
CA ALA A 453 5.42 -5.19 5.56
C ALA A 453 5.13 -4.32 6.80
N SER A 454 4.60 -4.90 7.88
CA SER A 454 4.35 -4.12 9.10
C SER A 454 5.67 -3.68 9.72
N VAL A 455 5.88 -2.37 9.89
CA VAL A 455 7.09 -1.83 10.53
C VAL A 455 7.23 -2.36 11.96
N THR A 456 6.10 -2.58 12.64
CA THR A 456 6.07 -3.25 13.95
C THR A 456 6.54 -4.70 13.87
N ALA A 457 6.15 -5.47 12.85
CA ALA A 457 6.63 -6.85 12.67
C ALA A 457 8.14 -6.88 12.39
N VAL A 458 8.61 -5.97 11.53
CA VAL A 458 10.05 -5.79 11.23
C VAL A 458 10.82 -5.49 12.51
N ARG A 459 10.37 -4.52 13.31
CA ARG A 459 11.04 -4.15 14.56
C ARG A 459 11.31 -5.30 15.52
N HIS A 460 10.43 -6.30 15.51
CA HIS A 460 10.52 -7.42 16.42
C HIS A 460 10.90 -8.74 15.75
N GLY A 461 11.34 -8.73 14.50
CA GLY A 461 11.76 -9.94 13.80
C GLY A 461 10.65 -10.96 13.55
N GLN A 462 9.39 -10.53 13.49
CA GLN A 462 8.24 -11.41 13.20
C GLN A 462 8.11 -11.66 11.69
N VAL A 463 9.17 -12.20 11.10
CA VAL A 463 9.35 -12.32 9.64
C VAL A 463 8.39 -13.30 8.97
N TYR A 464 7.73 -14.17 9.73
CA TYR A 464 6.68 -15.07 9.24
C TYR A 464 5.37 -14.34 8.87
N LEU A 465 5.21 -13.06 9.24
CA LEU A 465 4.04 -12.27 8.88
C LEU A 465 4.20 -11.69 7.48
N LYS A 466 3.13 -11.79 6.69
CA LYS A 466 3.06 -11.19 5.35
C LYS A 466 2.96 -9.65 5.41
N HIS A 467 3.41 -8.93 4.41
CA HIS A 467 4.12 -9.40 3.22
C HIS A 467 5.59 -9.03 3.30
N ASP A 468 6.48 -9.88 2.78
CA ASP A 468 7.88 -9.55 2.51
C ASP A 468 8.69 -9.05 3.72
N THR A 469 8.17 -9.25 4.94
CA THR A 469 8.82 -8.90 6.21
C THR A 469 10.23 -9.48 6.35
N PRO A 470 10.55 -10.71 5.89
CA PRO A 470 11.94 -11.20 5.93
C PRO A 470 12.90 -10.30 5.17
N PHE A 471 12.52 -9.87 3.96
CA PHE A 471 13.35 -9.01 3.12
C PHE A 471 13.56 -7.63 3.76
N VAL A 472 12.46 -6.98 4.17
CA VAL A 472 12.54 -5.66 4.83
C VAL A 472 13.32 -5.75 6.15
N PHE A 473 13.22 -6.85 6.89
CA PHE A 473 14.02 -7.08 8.09
C PHE A 473 15.51 -7.15 7.78
N ALA A 474 15.89 -7.89 6.75
CA ALA A 474 17.28 -8.02 6.32
C ALA A 474 17.87 -6.64 5.96
N GLU A 475 17.12 -5.81 5.24
CA GLU A 475 17.60 -4.46 4.84
C GLU A 475 18.04 -3.57 6.01
N VAL A 476 17.45 -3.76 7.20
CA VAL A 476 17.71 -2.92 8.38
C VAL A 476 18.45 -3.64 9.53
N ASN A 477 18.51 -4.97 9.52
CA ASN A 477 19.03 -5.76 10.66
C ASN A 477 19.97 -6.91 10.27
N SER A 478 20.34 -7.08 9.00
CA SER A 478 21.28 -8.16 8.62
C SER A 478 22.66 -8.02 9.27
N ASP A 479 23.15 -9.11 9.86
CA ASP A 479 24.56 -9.22 10.27
C ASP A 479 25.42 -9.49 9.04
N LYS A 480 26.58 -8.82 8.93
CA LYS A 480 27.55 -9.08 7.87
C LYS A 480 28.50 -10.19 8.30
N ILE A 481 28.50 -11.32 7.59
CA ILE A 481 29.29 -12.50 7.95
C ILE A 481 30.41 -12.71 6.94
N TYR A 482 31.64 -12.90 7.44
CA TYR A 482 32.81 -13.16 6.60
C TYR A 482 33.17 -14.64 6.65
N TRP A 483 33.23 -15.24 5.47
CA TRP A 483 33.56 -16.65 5.24
C TRP A 483 34.90 -16.74 4.52
N GLN A 484 35.84 -17.50 5.06
CA GLN A 484 37.13 -17.76 4.40
C GLN A 484 37.14 -19.16 3.80
N ARG A 485 37.64 -19.27 2.57
CA ARG A 485 37.89 -20.56 1.93
C ARG A 485 39.03 -21.31 2.62
N ASN A 486 38.76 -22.53 3.03
CA ASN A 486 39.73 -23.47 3.57
C ASN A 486 40.49 -24.16 2.43
N ALA A 487 41.67 -24.71 2.74
CA ALA A 487 42.50 -25.41 1.75
C ALA A 487 41.83 -26.66 1.11
N ASP A 488 40.81 -27.22 1.75
CA ASP A 488 40.01 -28.33 1.23
C ASP A 488 38.84 -27.88 0.34
N GLY A 489 38.68 -26.58 0.12
CA GLY A 489 37.63 -25.95 -0.67
C GLY A 489 36.33 -25.67 0.09
N THR A 490 36.22 -26.02 1.38
CA THR A 490 35.09 -25.66 2.25
C THR A 490 35.22 -24.22 2.78
N PHE A 491 34.21 -23.70 3.49
CA PHE A 491 34.24 -22.34 4.07
C PHE A 491 34.09 -22.37 5.58
N SER A 492 34.85 -21.53 6.27
CA SER A 492 34.72 -21.29 7.71
C SER A 492 34.34 -19.84 7.97
N GLN A 493 33.42 -19.60 8.90
CA GLN A 493 33.15 -18.24 9.38
C GLN A 493 34.37 -17.73 10.17
N ILE A 494 34.91 -16.59 9.76
CA ILE A 494 36.08 -15.98 10.41
C ILE A 494 35.73 -14.71 11.19
N TYR A 495 34.64 -14.02 10.82
CA TYR A 495 34.24 -12.78 11.46
C TYR A 495 32.75 -12.47 11.21
N SER A 496 32.15 -11.66 12.10
CA SER A 496 30.76 -11.20 11.98
C SER A 496 30.66 -9.77 12.51
N GLU A 497 30.10 -8.87 11.69
CA GLU A 497 29.80 -7.50 12.06
C GLU A 497 28.29 -7.30 12.22
N LYS A 498 27.86 -7.04 13.46
CA LYS A 498 26.44 -6.99 13.84
C LYS A 498 25.79 -5.61 13.84
N LYS A 499 26.58 -4.58 13.49
CA LYS A 499 26.24 -3.15 13.69
C LYS A 499 26.47 -2.31 12.43
N VAL A 500 26.49 -2.96 11.27
CA VAL A 500 26.85 -2.29 10.00
C VAL A 500 25.62 -1.88 9.21
N VAL A 501 24.51 -2.60 9.38
CA VAL A 501 23.31 -2.45 8.56
C VAL A 501 22.24 -1.65 9.29
N GLY A 502 21.55 -0.77 8.56
CA GLY A 502 20.34 -0.11 9.04
C GLY A 502 20.60 1.05 9.99
N HIS A 503 21.11 2.17 9.46
CA HIS A 503 21.47 3.36 10.22
C HIS A 503 20.67 4.59 9.79
N PHE A 504 20.42 5.49 10.75
CA PHE A 504 19.77 6.79 10.55
C PHE A 504 18.56 6.71 9.61
N ILE A 505 17.67 5.74 9.82
CA ILE A 505 16.48 5.56 8.98
C ILE A 505 15.66 6.84 9.08
N SER A 506 15.58 7.59 7.98
CA SER A 506 15.22 9.01 8.00
C SER A 506 14.01 9.28 7.12
N THR A 507 13.16 10.20 7.58
CA THR A 507 12.04 10.76 6.81
C THR A 507 11.91 12.27 7.08
N LYS A 508 11.09 12.95 6.28
CA LYS A 508 10.77 14.37 6.51
C LYS A 508 9.93 14.52 7.78
N ALA A 509 10.26 15.50 8.62
CA ALA A 509 9.49 15.80 9.81
C ALA A 509 8.13 16.44 9.47
N VAL A 510 7.11 16.15 10.29
CA VAL A 510 5.77 16.74 10.14
C VAL A 510 5.85 18.26 10.31
N GLY A 511 5.31 19.00 9.34
CA GLY A 511 5.22 20.47 9.41
C GLY A 511 6.55 21.22 9.30
N SER A 512 7.66 20.55 8.97
CA SER A 512 8.96 21.20 8.73
C SER A 512 9.77 20.49 7.65
N ASP A 513 10.85 21.12 7.20
CA ASP A 513 11.80 20.55 6.23
C ASP A 513 12.95 19.78 6.89
N GLU A 514 12.91 19.63 8.21
CA GLU A 514 13.95 18.96 8.98
C GLU A 514 13.90 17.44 8.85
N ARG A 515 15.02 16.81 9.19
CA ARG A 515 15.14 15.35 9.24
C ARG A 515 14.54 14.80 10.52
N ASN A 516 13.65 13.82 10.38
CA ASN A 516 13.19 12.99 11.48
C ASN A 516 13.86 11.61 11.40
N ASP A 517 14.58 11.22 12.45
CA ASP A 517 15.18 9.89 12.58
C ASP A 517 14.16 8.92 13.19
N ILE A 518 13.77 7.93 12.40
CA ILE A 518 12.78 6.90 12.72
C ILE A 518 13.41 5.50 12.87
N THR A 519 14.73 5.40 13.08
CA THR A 519 15.44 4.12 13.25
C THR A 519 14.81 3.26 14.34
N SER A 520 14.40 3.89 15.45
CA SER A 520 13.75 3.21 16.57
C SER A 520 12.38 2.60 16.25
N LEU A 521 11.75 2.98 15.11
CA LEU A 521 10.53 2.35 14.64
C LEU A 521 10.81 1.02 13.96
N TYR A 522 11.96 0.88 13.30
CA TYR A 522 12.33 -0.27 12.48
C TYR A 522 13.17 -1.32 13.20
N LYS A 523 13.93 -0.92 14.23
CA LYS A 523 14.79 -1.82 15.00
C LYS A 523 14.97 -1.34 16.43
N GLN A 524 15.35 -2.27 17.30
CA GLN A 524 15.74 -1.94 18.67
C GLN A 524 17.15 -1.31 18.67
N ALA A 525 17.53 -0.70 19.79
CA ALA A 525 18.83 -0.07 19.93
C ALA A 525 19.96 -1.10 19.84
N GLU A 526 20.99 -0.82 19.03
CA GLU A 526 22.07 -1.79 18.78
C GLU A 526 22.81 -2.20 20.06
N GLY A 527 22.96 -3.51 20.27
CA GLY A 527 23.59 -4.06 21.46
C GLY A 527 22.67 -4.15 22.68
N SER A 528 21.38 -3.83 22.54
CA SER A 528 20.38 -4.15 23.56
C SER A 528 20.00 -5.63 23.50
N VAL A 529 19.43 -6.15 24.59
CA VAL A 529 18.98 -7.55 24.64
C VAL A 529 17.81 -7.76 23.66
N GLU A 530 16.93 -6.77 23.54
CA GLU A 530 15.76 -6.80 22.66
C GLU A 530 16.15 -6.83 21.17
N GLU A 531 17.19 -6.10 20.77
CA GLU A 531 17.75 -6.19 19.42
C GLU A 531 18.14 -7.63 19.10
N ARG A 532 18.84 -8.27 20.04
CA ARG A 532 19.30 -9.63 19.84
C ARG A 532 18.17 -10.67 19.86
N ILE A 533 17.13 -10.45 20.65
CA ILE A 533 15.91 -11.28 20.62
C ILE A 533 15.19 -11.13 19.29
N ALA A 534 15.07 -9.91 18.74
CA ALA A 534 14.40 -9.68 17.46
C ALA A 534 15.11 -10.43 16.33
N VAL A 535 16.44 -10.33 16.24
CA VAL A 535 17.18 -11.06 15.20
C VAL A 535 17.17 -12.58 15.47
N GLU A 536 17.23 -13.06 16.72
CA GLU A 536 17.08 -14.50 17.02
C GLU A 536 15.70 -15.03 16.60
N THR A 537 14.66 -14.23 16.80
CA THR A 537 13.28 -14.53 16.36
C THR A 537 13.21 -14.57 14.84
N ALA A 538 13.78 -13.58 14.15
CA ALA A 538 13.81 -13.53 12.70
C ALA A 538 14.50 -14.76 12.12
N CYS A 539 15.68 -15.11 12.63
CA CYS A 539 16.44 -16.28 12.16
C CYS A 539 15.70 -17.60 12.41
N ARG A 540 14.99 -17.73 13.54
CA ARG A 540 14.17 -18.93 13.84
C ARG A 540 13.11 -19.19 12.77
N TYR A 541 12.52 -18.14 12.23
CA TYR A 541 11.44 -18.23 11.24
C TYR A 541 11.90 -17.90 9.80
N GLY A 542 13.21 -17.70 9.60
CA GLY A 542 13.83 -17.40 8.30
C GLY A 542 14.41 -18.63 7.61
N SER A 543 15.05 -18.40 6.46
CA SER A 543 15.53 -19.45 5.56
C SER A 543 16.78 -20.18 6.08
N LYS A 544 17.61 -19.53 6.90
CA LYS A 544 18.81 -20.10 7.54
C LYS A 544 18.67 -20.20 9.07
N SER A 545 17.72 -21.01 9.55
CA SER A 545 17.51 -21.23 11.00
C SER A 545 18.75 -21.77 11.75
N GLU A 546 19.70 -22.35 11.02
CA GLU A 546 20.97 -22.90 11.55
C GLU A 546 22.14 -21.90 11.56
N ALA A 547 22.02 -20.71 10.92
CA ALA A 547 23.13 -19.73 10.82
C ALA A 547 23.48 -19.08 12.16
N TYR A 548 22.53 -19.05 13.09
CA TYR A 548 22.77 -18.71 14.49
C TYR A 548 22.64 -20.00 15.28
N SER A 549 23.66 -20.35 16.06
CA SER A 549 23.69 -21.55 16.88
C SER A 549 22.35 -21.79 17.57
N ALA A 550 21.73 -22.94 17.27
CA ALA A 550 20.36 -23.31 17.63
C ALA A 550 19.98 -22.88 19.06
N PRO A 551 18.75 -22.40 19.30
CA PRO A 551 18.24 -22.21 20.65
C PRO A 551 18.35 -23.52 21.44
N THR A 552 18.73 -23.37 22.70
CA THR A 552 18.51 -24.34 23.76
C THR A 552 17.08 -24.92 23.66
N ALA A 553 16.95 -26.23 23.93
CA ALA A 553 15.75 -27.06 23.69
C ALA A 553 14.39 -26.34 23.82
N GLU A 554 13.46 -26.58 22.88
CA GLU A 554 12.08 -26.06 22.87
C GLU A 554 11.18 -26.75 23.91
N ASP A 555 11.63 -26.78 25.15
CA ASP A 555 10.98 -27.49 26.23
C ASP A 555 10.27 -26.56 27.22
N VAL A 556 10.26 -25.25 26.98
CA VAL A 556 9.44 -24.30 27.72
C VAL A 556 8.38 -23.66 26.83
N SER A 557 7.11 -23.79 27.20
CA SER A 557 5.99 -23.10 26.54
C SER A 557 5.57 -21.86 27.32
N LEU A 558 5.18 -20.80 26.61
CA LEU A 558 4.65 -19.55 27.16
C LEU A 558 3.20 -19.36 26.71
N GLU A 559 2.32 -19.00 27.64
CA GLU A 559 0.93 -18.65 27.38
C GLU A 559 0.57 -17.37 28.15
N VAL A 560 -0.18 -16.45 27.54
CA VAL A 560 -0.72 -15.27 28.23
C VAL A 560 -2.21 -15.50 28.47
N VAL A 561 -2.61 -15.52 29.74
CA VAL A 561 -3.96 -15.79 30.20
C VAL A 561 -4.50 -14.57 30.93
N MET A 562 -5.80 -14.37 30.84
CA MET A 562 -6.52 -13.31 31.53
C MET A 562 -7.75 -13.93 32.21
N ASP A 563 -7.92 -13.65 33.50
CA ASP A 563 -9.05 -14.19 34.27
C ASP A 563 -10.28 -13.27 34.11
N GLY A 564 -11.45 -13.84 33.81
CA GLY A 564 -12.74 -13.11 33.74
C GLY A 564 -13.16 -12.65 32.34
N GLU A 565 -14.07 -11.66 32.28
CA GLU A 565 -14.64 -11.13 31.01
C GLU A 565 -13.74 -10.11 30.29
N GLY A 566 -12.55 -9.83 30.81
CA GLY A 566 -11.59 -8.86 30.27
C GLY A 566 -11.48 -7.57 31.11
N PRO A 567 -10.62 -6.63 30.71
CA PRO A 567 -10.39 -5.40 31.46
C PRO A 567 -11.55 -4.40 31.28
N GLU A 568 -12.06 -3.87 32.38
CA GLU A 568 -13.07 -2.80 32.37
C GLU A 568 -12.42 -1.40 32.34
N MET A 569 -13.09 -0.43 31.69
CA MET A 569 -12.60 0.94 31.74
C MET A 569 -12.68 1.49 33.17
N GLY A 570 -11.54 1.97 33.68
CA GLY A 570 -11.40 2.52 35.04
C GLY A 570 -10.97 1.51 36.10
N GLY A 571 -10.97 0.21 35.79
CA GLY A 571 -10.41 -0.84 36.66
C GLY A 571 -8.95 -1.15 36.36
N ASP A 572 -8.27 -1.82 37.29
CA ASP A 572 -6.96 -2.44 37.05
C ASP A 572 -7.11 -3.66 36.14
N ALA A 573 -6.17 -3.86 35.22
CA ALA A 573 -6.13 -5.07 34.39
C ALA A 573 -4.99 -5.99 34.85
N GLU A 574 -5.33 -7.22 35.21
CA GLU A 574 -4.39 -8.28 35.57
C GLU A 574 -4.24 -9.28 34.42
N LEU A 575 -3.00 -9.45 33.96
CA LEU A 575 -2.62 -10.43 32.95
C LEU A 575 -1.65 -11.42 33.56
N SER A 576 -1.84 -12.71 33.30
CA SER A 576 -1.00 -13.77 33.83
C SER A 576 -0.21 -14.44 32.69
N ILE A 577 1.11 -14.38 32.75
CA ILE A 577 2.00 -15.09 31.82
C ILE A 577 2.34 -16.43 32.47
N VAL A 578 1.87 -17.52 31.88
CA VAL A 578 2.09 -18.89 32.33
C VAL A 578 3.25 -19.49 31.54
N LEU A 579 4.31 -19.87 32.23
CA LEU A 579 5.45 -20.59 31.68
C LEU A 579 5.34 -22.07 32.09
N ARG A 580 5.61 -23.01 31.19
CA ARG A 580 5.67 -24.45 31.51
C ARG A 580 6.94 -25.08 30.98
N ASN A 581 7.79 -25.59 31.86
CA ASN A 581 9.00 -26.34 31.53
C ASN A 581 8.68 -27.83 31.42
N SER A 582 8.52 -28.34 30.20
CA SER A 582 8.33 -29.76 29.88
C SER A 582 9.63 -30.60 29.88
N SER A 583 10.76 -30.00 30.25
CA SER A 583 12.06 -30.67 30.25
C SER A 583 12.35 -31.41 31.55
N SER A 584 13.32 -32.32 31.48
CA SER A 584 13.92 -32.96 32.66
C SER A 584 15.05 -32.14 33.30
N LYS A 585 15.27 -30.88 32.88
CA LYS A 585 16.38 -30.01 33.32
C LYS A 585 15.85 -28.69 33.88
N ASN A 586 16.62 -28.05 34.77
CA ASN A 586 16.34 -26.68 35.18
C ASN A 586 16.54 -25.75 33.98
N ARG A 587 15.70 -24.72 33.88
CA ARG A 587 15.76 -23.69 32.84
C ARG A 587 15.79 -22.31 33.47
N GLN A 588 16.72 -21.48 33.04
CA GLN A 588 16.73 -20.07 33.40
C GLN A 588 16.14 -19.27 32.24
N ILE A 589 15.19 -18.39 32.50
CA ILE A 589 14.43 -17.68 31.46
C ILE A 589 14.44 -16.20 31.78
N SER A 590 14.89 -15.38 30.83
CA SER A 590 14.62 -13.94 30.85
C SER A 590 13.30 -13.69 30.12
N LEU A 591 12.26 -13.33 30.86
CA LEU A 591 10.94 -12.98 30.35
C LEU A 591 10.84 -11.47 30.15
N HIS A 592 10.59 -11.07 28.91
CA HIS A 592 10.30 -9.68 28.56
C HIS A 592 8.82 -9.55 28.23
N SER A 593 8.14 -8.63 28.90
CA SER A 593 6.73 -8.36 28.63
C SER A 593 6.50 -6.87 28.38
N GLN A 594 5.59 -6.57 27.47
CA GLN A 594 5.21 -5.23 27.10
C GLN A 594 3.69 -5.12 27.00
N VAL A 595 3.13 -4.09 27.65
CA VAL A 595 1.73 -3.70 27.54
C VAL A 595 1.65 -2.44 26.67
N ALA A 596 0.86 -2.49 25.60
CA ALA A 596 0.65 -1.35 24.70
C ALA A 596 -0.83 -1.06 24.47
N VAL A 597 -1.13 0.22 24.24
CA VAL A 597 -2.45 0.75 23.87
C VAL A 597 -2.53 0.88 22.36
N MET A 598 -3.66 0.48 21.78
CA MET A 598 -3.94 0.59 20.35
C MET A 598 -5.30 1.21 20.07
N TYR A 599 -5.46 1.74 18.86
CA TYR A 599 -6.77 2.09 18.32
C TYR A 599 -7.56 0.81 18.01
N TYR A 600 -8.89 0.91 17.97
CA TYR A 600 -9.77 -0.21 17.61
C TYR A 600 -9.45 -0.82 16.24
N THR A 601 -8.76 -0.08 15.37
CA THR A 601 -8.24 -0.52 14.07
C THR A 601 -7.00 -1.43 14.17
N GLY A 602 -6.50 -1.73 15.38
CA GLY A 602 -5.30 -2.51 15.63
C GLY A 602 -3.99 -1.75 15.42
N VAL A 603 -4.06 -0.43 15.23
CA VAL A 603 -2.90 0.46 15.08
C VAL A 603 -2.32 0.79 16.46
N HIS A 604 -1.03 0.52 16.66
CA HIS A 604 -0.32 0.84 17.90
C HIS A 604 -0.29 2.35 18.17
N LYS A 605 -0.64 2.77 19.39
CA LYS A 605 -0.57 4.17 19.83
C LYS A 605 0.63 4.42 20.72
N ALA A 606 0.75 3.69 21.83
CA ALA A 606 1.81 3.90 22.81
C ALA A 606 2.08 2.66 23.66
N ILE A 607 3.29 2.56 24.20
CA ILE A 607 3.69 1.56 25.18
C ILE A 607 3.41 2.10 26.57
N VAL A 608 2.69 1.34 27.39
CA VAL A 608 2.31 1.71 28.76
C VAL A 608 3.33 1.20 29.75
N ARG A 609 3.71 -0.07 29.60
CA ARG A 609 4.53 -0.78 30.57
C ARG A 609 5.46 -1.74 29.85
N LYS A 610 6.68 -1.85 30.35
CA LYS A 610 7.67 -2.85 29.97
C LYS A 610 8.21 -3.47 31.25
N ASP A 611 8.23 -4.79 31.33
CA ASP A 611 8.85 -5.52 32.43
C ASP A 611 9.86 -6.52 31.87
N THR A 612 10.91 -6.76 32.65
CA THR A 612 11.91 -7.81 32.40
C THR A 612 12.11 -8.57 33.69
N THR A 613 11.93 -9.89 33.66
CA THR A 613 11.99 -10.75 34.84
C THR A 613 12.80 -12.00 34.53
N ASP A 614 13.78 -12.31 35.35
CA ASP A 614 14.50 -13.58 35.29
C ASP A 614 13.76 -14.63 36.14
N VAL A 615 13.48 -15.78 35.54
CA VAL A 615 12.68 -16.87 36.10
C VAL A 615 13.53 -18.15 36.08
N GLU A 616 13.63 -18.83 37.21
CA GLU A 616 14.25 -20.15 37.29
C GLU A 616 13.15 -21.21 37.38
N MET A 617 13.06 -22.07 36.36
CA MET A 617 12.06 -23.13 36.28
C MET A 617 12.67 -24.50 36.56
N LEU A 618 12.10 -25.24 37.50
CA LEU A 618 12.46 -26.63 37.76
C LEU A 618 11.92 -27.57 36.66
N PRO A 619 12.43 -28.82 36.56
CA PRO A 619 11.97 -29.79 35.59
C PRO A 619 10.48 -30.12 35.75
N ASN A 620 9.73 -30.14 34.65
CA ASN A 620 8.28 -30.44 34.63
C ASN A 620 7.41 -29.47 35.45
N GLU A 621 7.88 -28.24 35.69
CA GLU A 621 7.18 -27.21 36.46
C GLU A 621 6.37 -26.25 35.58
N GLY A 622 5.26 -25.74 36.12
CA GLY A 622 4.53 -24.60 35.57
C GLY A 622 4.53 -23.44 36.56
N GLU A 623 5.01 -22.27 36.15
CA GLU A 623 5.06 -21.06 36.96
C GLU A 623 4.16 -19.97 36.34
N CYS A 624 3.49 -19.20 37.18
CA CYS A 624 2.57 -18.14 36.77
C CYS A 624 3.11 -16.78 37.23
N HIS A 625 3.38 -15.89 36.28
CA HIS A 625 3.81 -14.51 36.55
C HIS A 625 2.68 -13.53 36.25
N THR A 626 2.21 -12.82 37.27
CA THR A 626 1.15 -11.81 37.10
C THR A 626 1.75 -10.43 36.80
N VAL A 627 1.32 -9.84 35.69
CA VAL A 627 1.60 -8.47 35.28
C VAL A 627 0.33 -7.64 35.49
N SER A 628 0.35 -6.72 36.46
CA SER A 628 -0.73 -5.76 36.68
C SER A 628 -0.51 -4.49 35.87
N SER A 629 -1.56 -3.84 35.39
CA SER A 629 -1.47 -2.52 34.75
C SER A 629 -2.41 -1.52 35.43
N PRO A 630 -2.03 -0.23 35.51
CA PRO A 630 -2.79 0.79 36.25
C PRO A 630 -4.17 1.05 35.60
N PRO A 631 -5.09 1.73 36.31
CA PRO A 631 -6.47 1.91 35.87
C PRO A 631 -6.59 2.49 34.47
N THR A 632 -7.48 1.93 33.65
CA THR A 632 -7.70 2.33 32.25
C THR A 632 -8.04 3.84 32.08
N GLU A 633 -8.58 4.50 33.11
CA GLU A 633 -8.81 5.95 33.10
C GLU A 633 -7.52 6.78 33.27
N GLN A 634 -6.54 6.31 34.05
CA GLN A 634 -5.23 6.97 34.15
C GLN A 634 -4.45 6.81 32.83
N LEU A 635 -4.60 5.67 32.17
CA LEU A 635 -4.14 5.40 30.81
C LEU A 635 -4.72 6.38 29.78
N VAL A 636 -6.02 6.69 29.85
CA VAL A 636 -6.65 7.68 28.96
C VAL A 636 -6.20 9.11 29.29
N SER A 637 -5.97 9.45 30.57
CA SER A 637 -5.55 10.79 30.99
C SER A 637 -4.09 11.13 30.65
N ALA A 638 -3.18 10.15 30.69
CA ALA A 638 -1.76 10.33 30.38
C ALA A 638 -1.47 10.46 28.86
N ILE A 639 -2.44 10.13 28.01
CA ILE A 639 -2.33 10.08 26.54
C ILE A 639 -2.95 11.34 25.87
N GLY A 640 -3.31 12.36 26.67
CA GLY A 640 -3.83 13.63 26.17
C GLY A 640 -5.28 13.56 25.72
N GLY A 641 -6.20 13.82 26.65
CA GLY A 641 -7.49 14.45 26.34
C GLY A 641 -8.42 13.77 25.32
N CYS A 642 -8.50 12.45 25.25
CA CYS A 642 -9.60 11.78 24.54
C CYS A 642 -10.85 11.72 25.45
N LYS A 643 -11.71 12.74 25.38
CA LYS A 643 -13.12 12.54 25.77
C LYS A 643 -13.80 11.81 24.61
N GLU A 644 -14.25 10.58 24.88
CA GLU A 644 -15.23 9.82 24.10
C GLU A 644 -14.84 9.25 22.71
N HIS A 645 -13.65 8.68 22.45
CA HIS A 645 -13.48 7.91 21.19
C HIS A 645 -12.61 6.63 21.31
N LYS A 646 -13.26 5.48 21.10
CA LYS A 646 -12.81 4.14 20.61
C LYS A 646 -11.32 3.74 20.74
N LEU A 647 -10.76 3.76 21.95
CA LEU A 647 -9.63 2.90 22.29
C LEU A 647 -10.19 1.53 22.67
N GLN A 648 -9.90 0.50 21.88
CA GLN A 648 -10.28 -0.88 22.18
C GLN A 648 -9.02 -1.74 22.24
N GLY A 649 -8.59 -2.06 23.44
CA GLY A 649 -7.63 -3.14 23.69
C GLY A 649 -6.27 -2.69 24.20
N SER A 650 -5.81 -3.40 25.23
CA SER A 650 -4.41 -3.55 25.61
C SER A 650 -3.93 -4.90 25.09
N TYR A 651 -2.82 -4.93 24.36
CA TYR A 651 -2.18 -6.19 23.95
C TYR A 651 -0.89 -6.39 24.76
N VAL A 652 -0.68 -7.62 25.20
CA VAL A 652 0.57 -8.05 25.85
C VAL A 652 1.40 -8.78 24.85
N LYS A 653 2.59 -8.24 24.58
CA LYS A 653 3.64 -8.98 23.89
C LYS A 653 4.58 -9.55 24.93
N SER A 654 4.79 -10.86 24.92
CA SER A 654 5.73 -11.53 25.81
C SER A 654 6.67 -12.43 25.02
N GLU A 655 7.97 -12.22 25.20
CA GLU A 655 9.03 -13.00 24.57
C GLU A 655 9.93 -13.56 25.68
N SER A 656 10.28 -14.83 25.59
CA SER A 656 11.11 -15.52 26.58
C SER A 656 12.43 -15.96 25.95
N LYS A 657 13.55 -15.66 26.61
CA LYS A 657 14.87 -16.17 26.23
C LYS A 657 15.36 -17.18 27.26
N GLN A 658 15.60 -18.42 26.84
CA GLN A 658 16.12 -19.48 27.69
C GLN A 658 17.66 -19.39 27.78
N LEU A 659 18.17 -19.03 28.95
CA LEU A 659 19.58 -19.05 29.30
C LEU A 659 19.93 -20.45 29.86
N LYS A 660 21.11 -20.96 29.50
CA LYS A 660 21.53 -22.36 29.69
C LYS A 660 21.42 -22.88 31.11
#